data_AF-A0A940FQQ7-F1
#
_entry.id   AF-A0A940FQQ7-F1
#
_cell.length_a   1.000
_cell.length_b   1.000
_cell.length_c   1.000
_cell.angle_alpha   90.00
_cell.angle_beta   90.00
_cell.angle_gamma   90.00
#
_symmetry.space_group_name_H-M   'P 1'
#
loop_
_entity.id
_entity.type
_entity.pdbx_description
1 polymer ?
#
loop_
_entity_poly.entity_id
_entity_poly.type
_entity_poly.pdbx_seq_one_letter_code
_entity_poly.pdbx_strand_id
1 'polypeptide(L)'
;IYDNKTRPIQVKSLNQTGGLDVITTQYSWSGQPLVVVNYQSKGGTNAQTTTTITTNDYDALGRLVKTSKKIANSLINSNALSTEKMIAVNKYDALGQLTTKTLGAADANGAAGTEKQAFEYNIRGWLLGMNRGYAQNSNNTSNFGFELNYDQYPGYGGTTGNRFYTGNIGGMTWRGKQNGAQIRRYNFSYDNANRILNADYLEASGSSFAKTTTDFSSQMGDGTSANSAYDYNGNILAMTQKGLVSGATQVIDQLSYTYKSGSNKLAKVSEAAMNTAAYQLGDFNDGANTDDDYDYDANGNLTRDQNKNITSISYNVLNLPEYIVVAGKGAISYQYDAAGNKLNKKVTEGSATKQTDYLGGSIFENNVLQHVAMEEGRLRPSGSSFVADYMLKDHLGNVRSLVQEDGTLLEETSYYPFGLTMKGISYQNTAVAENKKKFVGQLLDDDLGLNWYQFRYRNHDPQIGRFTEIDPLAAQYAHNGTYVYAENKPINGIDLEGLEWLPVNKNGQGISPDDKENINGYKWVGYDVNAETGEKTAKAGTVATAYTFGEKGRTTLGADKSGNATEKWESYSSLSTGDAATDKKIATLHTSVQNKMKEFILKADNRFGIKLRVTDGFRSVEQQDKLYAQGRTAPGNRVTNARGGYSNHNFGLAVDVVPMVNGKPNFESNQYPLIGRIGQSVGLEWGGSWKTILDQPHFQDLQGFSLKDLRAIPKDEKGLPVLPQ
;
A
#
# COMPACT_ATOMS: atom_id res chain seq x y z
N ILE A 1 4.60 25.03 -6.67
CA ILE A 1 5.13 26.24 -5.99
C ILE A 1 5.83 25.79 -4.73
N TYR A 2 6.99 26.34 -4.40
CA TYR A 2 7.79 25.96 -3.23
C TYR A 2 8.02 27.16 -2.31
N ASP A 3 8.26 26.92 -1.02
CA ASP A 3 8.74 27.95 -0.10
C ASP A 3 10.27 28.12 -0.17
N ASN A 4 10.81 29.02 0.66
CA ASN A 4 12.24 29.29 0.76
C ASN A 4 13.06 28.12 1.34
N LYS A 5 12.41 27.07 1.87
CA LYS A 5 13.03 25.82 2.33
C LYS A 5 12.78 24.68 1.34
N THR A 6 12.45 25.01 0.09
CA THR A 6 12.18 24.07 -1.01
C THR A 6 11.07 23.05 -0.71
N ARG A 7 10.16 23.35 0.22
CA ARG A 7 8.99 22.50 0.51
C ARG A 7 7.83 22.87 -0.43
N PRO A 8 7.09 21.89 -0.96
CA PRO A 8 5.99 22.17 -1.88
C PRO A 8 4.83 22.85 -1.15
N ILE A 9 4.57 24.13 -1.44
CA ILE A 9 3.42 24.86 -0.88
C ILE A 9 2.16 24.73 -1.74
N GLN A 10 2.31 24.44 -3.02
CA GLN A 10 1.17 24.18 -3.89
C GLN A 10 1.55 23.19 -4.99
N VAL A 11 0.73 22.16 -5.13
CA VAL A 11 0.78 21.15 -6.19
C VAL A 11 -0.50 21.25 -7.00
N LYS A 12 -0.37 21.18 -8.33
CA LYS A 12 -1.49 21.16 -9.26
C LYS A 12 -1.37 19.94 -10.16
N SER A 13 -2.49 19.29 -10.41
CA SER A 13 -2.58 18.15 -11.31
C SER A 13 -3.90 18.17 -12.07
N LEU A 14 -3.90 17.62 -13.29
CA LEU A 14 -5.13 17.31 -14.00
C LEU A 14 -5.55 15.89 -13.61
N ASN A 15 -6.80 15.73 -13.21
CA ASN A 15 -7.37 14.42 -12.91
C ASN A 15 -7.95 13.76 -14.16
N GLN A 16 -8.35 12.49 -14.03
CA GLN A 16 -8.85 11.65 -15.12
C GLN A 16 -10.14 12.18 -15.79
N THR A 17 -10.83 13.13 -15.17
CA THR A 17 -12.03 13.77 -15.74
C THR A 17 -11.69 15.04 -16.54
N GLY A 18 -10.41 15.38 -16.65
CA GLY A 18 -9.92 16.63 -17.24
C GLY A 18 -10.06 17.84 -16.30
N GLY A 19 -10.50 17.62 -15.06
CA GLY A 19 -10.63 18.67 -14.05
C GLY A 19 -9.31 18.94 -13.31
N LEU A 20 -9.23 20.10 -12.68
CA LEU A 20 -8.06 20.56 -11.95
C LEU A 20 -8.14 20.18 -10.46
N ASP A 21 -7.10 19.53 -9.97
CA ASP A 21 -6.87 19.30 -8.54
C ASP A 21 -5.72 20.20 -8.08
N VAL A 22 -5.90 20.85 -6.93
CA VAL A 22 -4.93 21.75 -6.31
C VAL A 22 -4.84 21.45 -4.83
N ILE A 23 -3.64 21.12 -4.37
CA ILE A 23 -3.33 21.00 -2.95
C ILE A 23 -2.45 22.18 -2.58
N THR A 24 -2.87 22.96 -1.58
CA THR A 24 -2.09 24.07 -1.03
C THR A 24 -1.85 23.84 0.44
N THR A 25 -0.59 23.92 0.87
CA THR A 25 -0.19 23.64 2.25
C THR A 25 0.54 24.83 2.85
N GLN A 26 0.03 25.27 4.01
CA GLN A 26 0.73 26.18 4.90
C GLN A 26 1.48 25.37 5.95
N TYR A 27 2.77 25.64 6.12
CA TYR A 27 3.62 24.96 7.08
C TYR A 27 3.94 25.85 8.28
N SER A 28 4.17 25.23 9.44
CA SER A 28 4.82 25.84 10.59
C SER A 28 6.29 26.14 10.29
N TRP A 29 6.94 26.90 11.17
CA TRP A 29 8.38 27.13 11.09
C TRP A 29 9.18 25.82 11.08
N SER A 30 8.74 24.82 11.86
CA SER A 30 9.31 23.48 11.95
C SER A 30 8.92 22.54 10.80
N GLY A 31 8.03 22.97 9.90
CA GLY A 31 7.64 22.21 8.70
C GLY A 31 6.46 21.27 8.85
N GLN A 32 5.66 21.46 9.88
CA GLN A 32 4.43 20.71 10.07
C GLN A 32 3.27 21.38 9.32
N PRO A 33 2.39 20.63 8.65
CA PRO A 33 1.27 21.23 7.92
C PRO A 33 0.26 21.80 8.91
N LEU A 34 0.08 23.13 8.90
CA LEU A 34 -0.89 23.87 9.72
C LEU A 34 -2.24 23.96 9.03
N VAL A 35 -2.24 24.25 7.72
CA VAL A 35 -3.47 24.33 6.91
C VAL A 35 -3.23 23.62 5.59
N VAL A 36 -4.14 22.73 5.22
CA VAL A 36 -4.15 22.06 3.91
C VAL A 36 -5.48 22.36 3.22
N VAL A 37 -5.41 23.05 2.08
CA VAL A 37 -6.55 23.31 1.22
C VAL A 37 -6.47 22.38 0.02
N ASN A 38 -7.42 21.46 -0.09
CA ASN A 38 -7.60 20.63 -1.27
C ASN A 38 -8.77 21.18 -2.06
N TYR A 39 -8.50 21.70 -3.25
CA TYR A 39 -9.50 22.01 -4.26
C TYR A 39 -9.49 20.90 -5.31
N GLN A 40 -10.67 20.43 -5.68
CA GLN A 40 -10.87 19.42 -6.69
C GLN A 40 -11.99 19.85 -7.62
N SER A 41 -11.79 19.64 -8.91
CA SER A 41 -12.82 19.81 -9.94
C SER A 41 -13.08 18.48 -10.63
N LYS A 42 -14.32 18.02 -10.64
CA LYS A 42 -14.78 16.91 -11.48
C LYS A 42 -15.33 17.49 -12.79
N GLY A 43 -14.75 17.10 -13.92
CA GLY A 43 -15.25 17.42 -15.26
C GLY A 43 -16.35 16.47 -15.76
N GLY A 44 -16.88 16.77 -16.94
CA GLY A 44 -17.89 15.94 -17.63
C GLY A 44 -19.31 16.06 -17.06
N THR A 45 -20.08 14.97 -17.15
CA THR A 45 -21.45 14.91 -16.62
C THR A 45 -21.49 15.15 -15.11
N ASN A 46 -22.45 15.95 -14.64
CA ASN A 46 -22.53 16.43 -13.25
C ASN A 46 -21.21 17.04 -12.77
N ALA A 47 -20.63 17.93 -13.60
CA ALA A 47 -19.44 18.67 -13.24
C ALA A 47 -19.64 19.43 -11.92
N GLN A 48 -18.65 19.32 -11.03
CA GLN A 48 -18.74 19.91 -9.70
C GLN A 48 -17.36 20.17 -9.12
N THR A 49 -17.29 21.09 -8.17
CA THR A 49 -16.07 21.40 -7.43
C THR A 49 -16.25 21.05 -5.97
N THR A 50 -15.22 20.52 -5.35
CA THR A 50 -15.14 20.25 -3.92
C THR A 50 -13.91 20.94 -3.36
N THR A 51 -14.06 21.70 -2.29
CA THR A 51 -12.95 22.27 -1.53
C THR A 51 -13.00 21.77 -0.10
N THR A 52 -11.92 21.19 0.41
CA THR A 52 -11.75 20.89 1.82
C THR A 52 -10.61 21.69 2.42
N ILE A 53 -10.81 22.26 3.60
CA ILE A 53 -9.78 22.95 4.37
C ILE A 53 -9.56 22.16 5.65
N THR A 54 -8.36 21.67 5.85
CA THR A 54 -7.95 20.95 7.07
C THR A 54 -7.01 21.85 7.85
N THR A 55 -7.30 22.09 9.12
CA THR A 55 -6.44 22.87 10.02
C THR A 55 -5.93 21.97 11.13
N ASN A 56 -4.62 22.03 11.40
CA ASN A 56 -3.96 21.21 12.40
C ASN A 56 -3.24 22.10 13.42
N ASP A 57 -3.43 21.80 14.70
CA ASP A 57 -2.65 22.38 15.79
C ASP A 57 -1.72 21.34 16.39
N TYR A 58 -0.54 21.79 16.80
CA TYR A 58 0.49 20.97 17.41
C TYR A 58 0.86 21.52 18.78
N ASP A 59 1.22 20.65 19.71
CA ASP A 59 1.80 21.10 20.98
C ASP A 59 3.26 21.56 20.82
N ALA A 60 3.87 22.01 21.92
CA ALA A 60 5.25 22.49 21.93
C ALA A 60 6.28 21.42 21.52
N LEU A 61 5.92 20.13 21.56
CA LEU A 61 6.78 19.02 21.12
C LEU A 61 6.48 18.60 19.67
N GLY A 62 5.57 19.31 18.99
CA GLY A 62 5.19 19.03 17.61
C GLY A 62 4.23 17.85 17.46
N ARG A 63 3.53 17.40 18.50
CA ARG A 63 2.53 16.33 18.38
C ARG A 63 1.19 16.93 17.97
N LEU A 64 0.48 16.28 17.04
CA LEU A 64 -0.82 16.75 16.55
C LEU A 64 -1.87 16.69 17.66
N VAL A 65 -2.34 17.84 18.15
CA VAL A 65 -3.32 17.93 19.24
C VAL A 65 -4.73 18.19 18.75
N LYS A 66 -4.90 18.81 17.57
CA LYS A 66 -6.22 19.15 17.03
C LYS A 66 -6.22 19.06 15.52
N THR A 67 -7.30 18.52 14.97
CA THR A 67 -7.61 18.58 13.54
C THR A 67 -9.04 19.08 13.37
N SER A 68 -9.23 20.15 12.59
CA SER A 68 -10.55 20.62 12.15
C SER A 68 -10.67 20.60 10.64
N LYS A 69 -11.90 20.51 10.14
CA LYS A 69 -12.20 20.48 8.71
C LYS A 69 -13.40 21.35 8.35
N LYS A 70 -13.29 22.03 7.20
CA LYS A 70 -14.40 22.68 6.49
C LYS A 70 -14.51 22.10 5.09
N ILE A 71 -15.73 22.10 4.53
CA ILE A 71 -16.00 21.61 3.18
C ILE A 71 -16.95 22.54 2.43
N ALA A 72 -16.70 22.73 1.14
CA ALA A 72 -17.59 23.39 0.19
C ALA A 72 -17.73 22.51 -1.06
N ASN A 73 -18.93 22.43 -1.63
CA ASN A 73 -19.17 21.77 -2.89
C ASN A 73 -20.23 22.52 -3.72
N SER A 74 -20.02 22.59 -5.04
CA SER A 74 -20.85 23.41 -5.92
C SER A 74 -22.29 22.92 -6.09
N LEU A 75 -22.55 21.61 -5.92
CA LEU A 75 -23.87 21.01 -6.11
C LEU A 75 -24.58 20.70 -4.79
N ILE A 76 -23.83 20.47 -3.70
CA ILE A 76 -24.42 20.12 -2.40
C ILE A 76 -24.78 21.36 -1.59
N ASN A 77 -23.83 22.29 -1.42
CA ASN A 77 -24.02 23.48 -0.58
C ASN A 77 -23.69 24.77 -1.32
N SER A 78 -23.84 24.79 -2.65
CA SER A 78 -23.67 25.98 -3.49
C SER A 78 -22.33 26.71 -3.29
N ASN A 79 -21.24 25.95 -3.10
CA ASN A 79 -19.90 26.44 -2.76
C ASN A 79 -19.81 27.25 -1.45
N ALA A 80 -20.83 27.21 -0.60
CA ALA A 80 -20.72 27.77 0.74
C ALA A 80 -19.77 26.92 1.58
N LEU A 81 -18.82 27.56 2.25
CA LEU A 81 -17.93 26.86 3.17
C LEU A 81 -18.72 26.45 4.42
N SER A 82 -18.67 25.16 4.77
CA SER A 82 -19.36 24.63 5.95
C SER A 82 -18.90 25.32 7.25
N THR A 83 -19.70 25.16 8.30
CA THR A 83 -19.20 25.36 9.66
C THR A 83 -17.97 24.48 9.90
N GLU A 84 -17.08 24.96 10.76
CA GLU A 84 -15.91 24.17 11.15
C GLU A 84 -16.35 22.94 11.94
N LYS A 85 -15.93 21.76 11.48
CA LYS A 85 -16.12 20.50 12.18
C LYS A 85 -14.79 20.13 12.84
N MET A 86 -14.80 19.93 14.14
CA MET A 86 -13.65 19.46 14.90
C MET A 86 -13.56 17.95 14.80
N ILE A 87 -12.62 17.46 14.00
CA ILE A 87 -12.53 16.04 13.63
C ILE A 87 -11.94 15.23 14.77
N ALA A 88 -10.85 15.71 15.35
CA ALA A 88 -10.16 15.03 16.44
C ALA A 88 -9.46 16.02 17.38
N VAL A 89 -9.52 15.73 18.67
CA VAL A 89 -8.67 16.34 19.72
C VAL A 89 -7.88 15.23 20.41
N ASN A 90 -6.56 15.31 20.34
CA ASN A 90 -5.64 14.32 20.89
C ASN A 90 -4.96 14.82 22.16
N LYS A 91 -4.81 13.93 23.14
CA LYS A 91 -4.02 14.16 24.36
C LYS A 91 -2.98 13.06 24.47
N TYR A 92 -1.80 13.44 24.96
CA TYR A 92 -0.66 12.55 25.08
C TYR A 92 -0.15 12.53 26.52
N ASP A 93 0.47 11.42 26.92
CA ASP A 93 1.21 11.37 28.18
C ASP A 93 2.60 12.02 28.06
N ALA A 94 3.36 11.93 29.16
CA ALA A 94 4.73 12.44 29.24
C ALA A 94 5.72 11.66 28.36
N LEU A 95 5.40 10.43 27.95
CA LEU A 95 6.23 9.60 27.07
C LEU A 95 5.89 9.80 25.58
N GLY A 96 4.85 10.56 25.26
CA GLY A 96 4.43 10.78 23.86
C GLY A 96 3.35 9.83 23.36
N GLN A 97 2.81 8.97 24.21
CA GLN A 97 1.77 8.02 23.83
C GLN A 97 0.40 8.71 23.83
N LEU A 98 -0.43 8.41 22.84
CA LEU A 98 -1.79 8.95 22.72
C LEU A 98 -2.64 8.37 23.86
N THR A 99 -3.11 9.19 24.80
CA THR A 99 -3.94 8.73 25.93
C THR A 99 -5.42 8.93 25.68
N THR A 100 -5.78 9.96 24.93
CA THR A 100 -7.18 10.24 24.58
C THR A 100 -7.28 10.82 23.19
N LYS A 101 -8.24 10.32 22.41
CA LYS A 101 -8.73 10.95 21.19
C LYS A 101 -10.23 11.20 21.31
N THR A 102 -10.65 12.45 21.21
CA THR A 102 -12.08 12.81 21.15
C THR A 102 -12.43 13.13 19.71
N LEU A 103 -13.30 12.32 19.10
CA LEU A 103 -13.83 12.49 17.74
C LEU A 103 -15.06 13.39 17.77
N GLY A 104 -15.18 14.30 16.80
CA GLY A 104 -16.33 15.21 16.74
C GLY A 104 -16.44 16.13 17.95
N ALA A 105 -15.30 16.59 18.48
CA ALA A 105 -15.27 17.37 19.73
C ALA A 105 -16.05 18.69 19.61
N ALA A 106 -16.85 19.01 20.63
CA ALA A 106 -17.64 20.23 20.72
C ALA A 106 -16.77 21.48 20.99
N ASP A 107 -15.62 21.31 21.63
CA ASP A 107 -14.69 22.39 21.95
C ASP A 107 -13.22 21.97 21.84
N ALA A 108 -12.32 22.95 21.78
CA ALA A 108 -10.89 22.76 21.59
C ALA A 108 -10.21 21.93 22.71
N ASN A 109 -10.89 21.74 23.84
CA ASN A 109 -10.38 21.00 24.99
C ASN A 109 -10.84 19.53 25.02
N GLY A 110 -11.77 19.16 24.12
CA GLY A 110 -12.34 17.82 24.00
C GLY A 110 -13.36 17.49 25.10
N ALA A 111 -14.09 18.49 25.62
CA ALA A 111 -14.97 18.35 26.79
C ALA A 111 -16.28 17.58 26.52
N ALA A 112 -16.71 17.49 25.27
CA ALA A 112 -17.79 16.63 24.78
C ALA A 112 -17.54 16.33 23.28
N GLY A 113 -17.92 15.16 22.76
CA GLY A 113 -17.76 14.82 21.34
C GLY A 113 -18.56 13.59 20.95
N THR A 114 -18.62 13.27 19.66
CA THR A 114 -19.34 12.11 19.11
C THR A 114 -18.83 10.79 19.71
N GLU A 115 -17.52 10.64 19.87
CA GLU A 115 -16.89 9.49 20.53
C GLU A 115 -15.63 9.92 21.28
N LYS A 116 -15.41 9.37 22.48
CA LYS A 116 -14.14 9.49 23.19
C LYS A 116 -13.46 8.14 23.24
N GLN A 117 -12.20 8.11 22.81
CA GLN A 117 -11.33 6.94 22.79
C GLN A 117 -10.23 7.15 23.84
N ALA A 118 -10.27 6.37 24.92
CA ALA A 118 -9.22 6.35 25.95
C ALA A 118 -8.30 5.15 25.72
N PHE A 119 -7.01 5.40 25.55
CA PHE A 119 -6.01 4.37 25.28
C PHE A 119 -5.15 4.11 26.52
N GLU A 120 -4.84 2.83 26.75
CA GLU A 120 -4.01 2.39 27.86
C GLU A 120 -2.84 1.55 27.35
N TYR A 121 -1.69 1.65 28.02
CA TYR A 121 -0.47 0.95 27.65
C TYR A 121 0.15 0.26 28.87
N ASN A 122 0.91 -0.81 28.65
CA ASN A 122 1.72 -1.41 29.70
C ASN A 122 3.06 -0.67 29.86
N ILE A 123 3.84 -1.06 30.88
CA ILE A 123 5.16 -0.45 31.15
C ILE A 123 6.19 -0.64 30.04
N ARG A 124 5.94 -1.55 29.07
CA ARG A 124 6.79 -1.77 27.88
C ARG A 124 6.31 -0.94 26.68
N GLY A 125 5.24 -0.16 26.84
CA GLY A 125 4.63 0.65 25.79
C GLY A 125 3.70 -0.12 24.84
N TRP A 126 3.34 -1.37 25.14
CA TRP A 126 2.37 -2.11 24.34
C TRP A 126 0.95 -1.64 24.63
N LEU A 127 0.13 -1.48 23.59
CA LEU A 127 -1.27 -1.10 23.72
C LEU A 127 -2.05 -2.19 24.45
N LEU A 128 -2.67 -1.85 25.57
CA LEU A 128 -3.56 -2.72 26.34
C LEU A 128 -5.02 -2.61 25.88
N GLY A 129 -5.41 -1.53 25.21
CA GLY A 129 -6.76 -1.40 24.70
C GLY A 129 -7.18 0.03 24.44
N MET A 130 -8.39 0.15 23.91
CA MET A 130 -9.12 1.40 23.72
C MET A 130 -10.48 1.28 24.38
N ASN A 131 -10.87 2.26 25.18
CA ASN A 131 -12.09 2.23 25.99
C ASN A 131 -12.16 0.92 26.79
N ARG A 132 -11.03 0.53 27.39
CA ARG A 132 -10.84 -0.78 28.03
C ARG A 132 -11.87 -1.04 29.13
N GLY A 133 -12.21 -0.01 29.91
CA GLY A 133 -13.31 -0.06 30.86
C GLY A 133 -14.64 -0.52 30.23
N TYR A 134 -15.00 0.00 29.06
CA TYR A 134 -16.23 -0.37 28.34
C TYR A 134 -16.22 -1.85 27.92
N ALA A 135 -15.08 -2.33 27.41
CA ALA A 135 -14.86 -3.74 27.09
C ALA A 135 -14.92 -4.64 28.34
N GLN A 136 -14.64 -4.09 29.52
CA GLN A 136 -14.66 -4.78 30.82
C GLN A 136 -15.95 -4.58 31.62
N ASN A 137 -17.05 -4.16 30.97
CA ASN A 137 -18.34 -3.91 31.61
C ASN A 137 -18.37 -2.74 32.61
N SER A 138 -17.55 -1.71 32.39
CA SER A 138 -17.58 -0.45 33.15
C SER A 138 -17.72 0.73 32.17
N ASN A 139 -18.46 1.79 32.52
CA ASN A 139 -18.70 2.95 31.64
C ASN A 139 -19.43 2.63 30.30
N ASN A 140 -20.76 2.55 30.32
CA ASN A 140 -21.60 2.10 29.20
C ASN A 140 -21.94 3.15 28.11
N THR A 141 -21.04 4.08 27.78
CA THR A 141 -21.35 5.20 26.86
C THR A 141 -20.62 5.14 25.52
N SER A 142 -19.59 4.31 25.36
CA SER A 142 -18.82 4.17 24.12
C SER A 142 -19.57 3.41 23.04
N ASN A 143 -19.22 3.67 21.77
CA ASN A 143 -19.73 2.88 20.64
C ASN A 143 -18.91 1.60 20.41
N PHE A 144 -17.61 1.63 20.75
CA PHE A 144 -16.71 0.49 20.65
C PHE A 144 -15.58 0.57 21.69
N GLY A 145 -15.11 -0.60 22.14
CA GLY A 145 -13.91 -0.72 22.95
C GLY A 145 -13.32 -2.13 22.89
N PHE A 146 -12.03 -2.23 23.15
CA PHE A 146 -11.31 -3.50 23.23
C PHE A 146 -10.21 -3.49 24.28
N GLU A 147 -9.86 -4.68 24.73
CA GLU A 147 -8.72 -5.02 25.59
C GLU A 147 -7.87 -6.07 24.89
N LEU A 148 -6.55 -5.89 24.91
CA LEU A 148 -5.57 -6.89 24.51
C LEU A 148 -4.86 -7.42 25.75
N ASN A 149 -4.76 -8.74 25.84
CA ASN A 149 -3.97 -9.39 26.88
C ASN A 149 -2.72 -10.03 26.26
N TYR A 150 -1.58 -9.87 26.93
CA TYR A 150 -0.28 -10.42 26.52
C TYR A 150 0.19 -11.45 27.53
N ASP A 151 1.02 -11.04 28.51
CA ASP A 151 1.54 -11.83 29.60
C ASP A 151 0.61 -11.86 30.83
N GLN A 152 -0.42 -11.02 30.84
CA GLN A 152 -1.42 -10.90 31.90
C GLN A 152 -2.75 -11.51 31.46
N TYR A 153 -3.58 -11.88 32.44
CA TYR A 153 -4.98 -12.23 32.16
C TYR A 153 -5.79 -10.98 31.79
N PRO A 154 -6.84 -11.13 30.97
CA PRO A 154 -7.76 -10.03 30.69
C PRO A 154 -8.50 -9.59 31.95
N GLY A 155 -8.89 -8.31 32.03
CA GLY A 155 -9.47 -7.74 33.25
C GLY A 155 -10.87 -8.27 33.59
N TYR A 156 -11.70 -8.54 32.58
CA TYR A 156 -13.06 -9.06 32.79
C TYR A 156 -13.10 -10.59 32.71
N GLY A 157 -13.68 -11.26 33.71
CA GLY A 157 -13.70 -12.73 33.79
C GLY A 157 -12.30 -13.38 33.90
N GLY A 158 -11.34 -12.66 34.50
CA GLY A 158 -9.88 -12.82 34.40
C GLY A 158 -9.23 -14.06 35.02
N THR A 159 -9.65 -15.27 34.62
CA THR A 159 -8.96 -16.53 34.98
C THR A 159 -8.67 -17.45 33.79
N THR A 160 -9.13 -17.07 32.59
CA THR A 160 -8.98 -17.86 31.36
C THR A 160 -8.40 -16.99 30.24
N GLY A 161 -7.54 -17.57 29.42
CA GLY A 161 -6.84 -16.89 28.33
C GLY A 161 -5.37 -17.30 28.24
N ASN A 162 -4.84 -17.34 27.03
CA ASN A 162 -3.43 -17.67 26.80
C ASN A 162 -2.55 -16.48 27.18
N ARG A 163 -1.36 -16.76 27.71
CA ARG A 163 -0.39 -15.75 28.14
C ARG A 163 0.93 -15.93 27.43
N PHE A 164 1.43 -14.86 26.82
CA PHE A 164 2.66 -14.88 26.04
C PHE A 164 3.60 -13.77 26.51
N TYR A 165 4.76 -14.16 27.03
CA TYR A 165 5.84 -13.24 27.40
C TYR A 165 6.64 -12.72 26.21
N THR A 166 6.45 -13.35 25.03
CA THR A 166 7.12 -13.04 23.76
C THR A 166 6.55 -11.79 23.06
N GLY A 167 5.42 -11.26 23.53
CA GLY A 167 4.73 -10.12 22.91
C GLY A 167 3.60 -10.50 21.95
N ASN A 168 3.32 -11.79 21.76
CA ASN A 168 2.09 -12.20 21.10
C ASN A 168 0.86 -11.79 21.92
N ILE A 169 -0.20 -11.38 21.24
CA ILE A 169 -1.49 -11.11 21.87
C ILE A 169 -2.13 -12.46 22.25
N GLY A 170 -2.28 -12.74 23.54
CA GLY A 170 -2.93 -13.95 24.03
C GLY A 170 -4.45 -13.96 23.84
N GLY A 171 -5.05 -12.79 23.71
CA GLY A 171 -6.47 -12.64 23.44
C GLY A 171 -6.89 -11.20 23.25
N MET A 172 -8.09 -11.03 22.68
CA MET A 172 -8.76 -9.75 22.54
C MET A 172 -10.16 -9.86 23.13
N THR A 173 -10.47 -9.02 24.11
CA THR A 173 -11.85 -8.82 24.58
C THR A 173 -12.40 -7.57 23.93
N TRP A 174 -13.61 -7.59 23.38
CA TRP A 174 -14.22 -6.41 22.77
C TRP A 174 -15.71 -6.31 23.05
N ARG A 175 -16.22 -5.10 22.87
CA ARG A 175 -17.63 -4.77 23.03
C ARG A 175 -18.03 -3.70 22.02
N GLY A 176 -19.17 -3.90 21.38
CA GLY A 176 -19.86 -2.90 20.55
C GLY A 176 -21.23 -2.56 21.15
N LYS A 177 -21.99 -1.66 20.52
CA LYS A 177 -23.31 -1.22 21.00
C LYS A 177 -24.44 -2.18 20.63
N GLN A 178 -24.30 -2.92 19.53
CA GLN A 178 -25.36 -3.80 19.03
C GLN A 178 -25.45 -5.11 19.81
N ASN A 179 -26.51 -5.88 19.56
CA ASN A 179 -26.72 -7.22 20.14
C ASN A 179 -26.66 -7.21 21.68
N GLY A 180 -27.37 -6.27 22.31
CA GLY A 180 -27.38 -6.11 23.77
C GLY A 180 -26.07 -5.63 24.38
N ALA A 181 -25.17 -5.06 23.56
CA ALA A 181 -23.81 -4.71 23.94
C ALA A 181 -23.05 -5.89 24.56
N GLN A 182 -23.19 -7.07 23.96
CA GLN A 182 -22.55 -8.30 24.42
C GLN A 182 -21.02 -8.19 24.40
N ILE A 183 -20.38 -8.61 25.50
CA ILE A 183 -18.92 -8.66 25.62
C ILE A 183 -18.44 -9.97 25.01
N ARG A 184 -17.45 -9.86 24.13
CA ARG A 184 -16.92 -10.96 23.33
C ARG A 184 -15.43 -11.08 23.53
N ARG A 185 -14.89 -12.28 23.33
CA ARG A 185 -13.48 -12.56 23.46
C ARG A 185 -13.01 -13.54 22.39
N TYR A 186 -11.78 -13.33 21.96
CA TYR A 186 -10.95 -14.35 21.33
C TYR A 186 -9.81 -14.71 22.25
N ASN A 187 -9.56 -16.00 22.45
CA ASN A 187 -8.28 -16.50 22.95
C ASN A 187 -7.47 -17.06 21.77
N PHE A 188 -6.25 -16.57 21.60
CA PHE A 188 -5.41 -16.96 20.46
C PHE A 188 -4.38 -18.00 20.88
N SER A 189 -4.16 -19.02 20.06
CA SER A 189 -3.00 -19.91 20.14
C SER A 189 -2.12 -19.75 18.91
N TYR A 190 -0.83 -20.05 19.08
CA TYR A 190 0.18 -19.90 18.04
C TYR A 190 1.09 -21.11 18.01
N ASP A 191 1.72 -21.34 16.86
CA ASP A 191 2.87 -22.24 16.79
C ASP A 191 4.16 -21.56 17.26
N ASN A 192 5.26 -22.30 17.25
CA ASN A 192 6.58 -21.79 17.66
C ASN A 192 7.16 -20.72 16.72
N ALA A 193 6.60 -20.54 15.52
CA ALA A 193 6.94 -19.48 14.59
C ALA A 193 6.02 -18.25 14.74
N ASN A 194 5.17 -18.24 15.78
CA ASN A 194 4.17 -17.22 16.08
C ASN A 194 3.03 -17.12 15.05
N ARG A 195 2.83 -18.15 14.20
CA ARG A 195 1.68 -18.21 13.28
C ARG A 195 0.44 -18.65 14.04
N ILE A 196 -0.72 -18.11 13.68
CA ILE A 196 -1.97 -18.40 14.38
C ILE A 196 -2.36 -19.87 14.22
N LEU A 197 -2.80 -20.53 15.29
CA LEU A 197 -3.36 -21.89 15.20
C LEU A 197 -4.85 -21.89 15.54
N ASN A 198 -5.27 -21.06 16.48
CA ASN A 198 -6.66 -21.00 16.89
C ASN A 198 -7.03 -19.59 17.33
N ALA A 199 -8.26 -19.18 17.00
CA ALA A 199 -8.96 -18.03 17.52
C ALA A 199 -10.26 -18.53 18.16
N ASP A 200 -10.20 -18.78 19.47
CA ASP A 200 -11.29 -19.38 20.24
C ASP A 200 -12.30 -18.30 20.67
N TYR A 201 -13.48 -18.29 20.04
CA TYR A 201 -14.51 -17.27 20.28
C TYR A 201 -15.32 -17.57 21.54
N LEU A 202 -15.53 -16.58 22.39
CA LEU A 202 -16.30 -16.69 23.62
C LEU A 202 -17.17 -15.44 23.82
N GLU A 203 -18.31 -15.60 24.51
CA GLU A 203 -19.12 -14.46 24.97
C GLU A 203 -19.26 -14.47 26.49
N ALA A 204 -19.47 -13.28 27.07
CA ALA A 204 -19.72 -13.14 28.49
C ALA A 204 -21.06 -13.81 28.87
N SER A 205 -21.00 -14.64 29.91
CA SER A 205 -22.16 -15.25 30.56
C SER A 205 -22.01 -15.03 32.07
N GLY A 206 -22.74 -14.05 32.59
CA GLY A 206 -22.51 -13.55 33.95
C GLY A 206 -21.09 -12.99 34.09
N SER A 207 -20.31 -13.52 35.02
CA SER A 207 -18.88 -13.13 35.22
C SER A 207 -17.88 -14.07 34.53
N SER A 208 -18.37 -15.04 33.76
CA SER A 208 -17.56 -16.03 33.04
C SER A 208 -17.68 -15.86 31.53
N PHE A 209 -16.92 -16.64 30.78
CA PHE A 209 -17.00 -16.71 29.33
C PHE A 209 -17.43 -18.11 28.88
N ALA A 210 -18.36 -18.18 27.94
CA ALA A 210 -18.91 -19.44 27.45
C ALA A 210 -19.29 -19.35 25.96
N LYS A 211 -19.51 -20.52 25.35
CA LYS A 211 -20.02 -20.70 23.98
C LYS A 211 -21.46 -21.21 24.00
N THR A 212 -22.36 -20.49 24.67
CA THR A 212 -23.72 -21.01 24.91
C THR A 212 -24.63 -20.90 23.69
N THR A 213 -24.57 -19.80 22.96
CA THR A 213 -25.47 -19.51 21.82
C THR A 213 -24.73 -19.24 20.53
N THR A 214 -23.53 -18.67 20.65
CA THR A 214 -22.78 -18.09 19.55
C THR A 214 -21.34 -18.60 19.55
N ASP A 215 -20.87 -19.10 18.41
CA ASP A 215 -19.47 -19.48 18.21
C ASP A 215 -18.98 -18.98 16.83
N PHE A 216 -17.99 -18.09 16.85
CA PHE A 216 -17.27 -17.63 15.66
C PHE A 216 -15.80 -18.06 15.68
N SER A 217 -15.50 -19.22 16.26
CA SER A 217 -14.13 -19.71 16.33
C SER A 217 -13.56 -19.98 14.94
N SER A 218 -12.28 -19.68 14.77
CA SER A 218 -11.51 -20.02 13.56
C SER A 218 -10.27 -20.80 13.96
N GLN A 219 -10.08 -21.95 13.30
CA GLN A 219 -9.06 -22.93 13.64
C GLN A 219 -8.25 -23.28 12.40
N MET A 220 -6.92 -23.28 12.51
CA MET A 220 -6.00 -23.73 11.47
C MET A 220 -5.59 -25.17 11.76
N GLY A 221 -5.73 -26.06 10.78
CA GLY A 221 -5.49 -27.50 11.00
C GLY A 221 -6.32 -28.04 12.17
N ASP A 222 -5.67 -28.72 13.10
CA ASP A 222 -6.26 -29.20 14.36
C ASP A 222 -6.27 -28.15 15.50
N GLY A 223 -5.81 -26.93 15.25
CA GLY A 223 -5.73 -25.84 16.22
C GLY A 223 -4.59 -25.91 17.22
N THR A 224 -3.73 -26.94 17.12
CA THR A 224 -2.67 -27.24 18.09
C THR A 224 -1.30 -27.52 17.44
N SER A 225 -1.29 -28.10 16.24
CA SER A 225 -0.09 -28.56 15.54
C SER A 225 0.13 -27.79 14.24
N ALA A 226 1.29 -27.16 14.13
CA ALA A 226 1.71 -26.45 12.93
C ALA A 226 1.69 -27.34 11.67
N ASN A 227 2.01 -28.63 11.79
CA ASN A 227 2.08 -29.54 10.65
C ASN A 227 0.71 -29.87 10.04
N SER A 228 -0.36 -29.71 10.83
CA SER A 228 -1.74 -29.85 10.33
C SER A 228 -2.27 -28.55 9.72
N ALA A 229 -1.72 -27.41 10.15
CA ALA A 229 -2.17 -26.09 9.78
C ALA A 229 -1.42 -25.52 8.57
N TYR A 230 -0.12 -25.82 8.45
CA TYR A 230 0.78 -25.19 7.49
C TYR A 230 1.79 -26.18 6.90
N ASP A 231 2.14 -25.99 5.64
CA ASP A 231 3.33 -26.63 5.07
C ASP A 231 4.63 -25.89 5.47
N TYR A 232 5.77 -26.42 5.01
CA TYR A 232 7.09 -25.85 5.29
C TYR A 232 7.33 -24.47 4.66
N ASN A 233 6.57 -24.11 3.62
CA ASN A 233 6.62 -22.78 3.00
C ASN A 233 5.62 -21.80 3.65
N GLY A 234 4.89 -22.24 4.68
CA GLY A 234 3.89 -21.43 5.35
C GLY A 234 2.56 -21.33 4.60
N ASN A 235 2.31 -22.17 3.60
CA ASN A 235 0.99 -22.26 3.00
C ASN A 235 0.00 -22.90 3.98
N ILE A 236 -1.20 -22.34 4.08
CA ILE A 236 -2.32 -22.92 4.85
C ILE A 236 -2.67 -24.30 4.29
N LEU A 237 -2.80 -25.32 5.12
CA LEU A 237 -3.23 -26.67 4.72
C LEU A 237 -4.71 -26.92 5.02
N ALA A 238 -5.21 -26.41 6.13
CA ALA A 238 -6.62 -26.54 6.51
C ALA A 238 -7.08 -25.37 7.38
N MET A 239 -8.35 -24.99 7.23
CA MET A 239 -9.00 -23.96 8.05
C MET A 239 -10.45 -24.36 8.32
N THR A 240 -10.87 -24.30 9.59
CA THR A 240 -12.27 -24.48 10.00
C THR A 240 -12.79 -23.16 10.57
N GLN A 241 -13.98 -22.74 10.17
CA GLN A 241 -14.68 -21.58 10.73
C GLN A 241 -16.11 -21.96 11.13
N LYS A 242 -16.54 -21.41 12.26
CA LYS A 242 -17.92 -21.53 12.74
C LYS A 242 -18.62 -20.19 12.65
N GLY A 243 -19.92 -20.20 12.43
CA GLY A 243 -20.74 -19.00 12.43
C GLY A 243 -22.21 -19.29 12.68
N LEU A 244 -23.04 -18.25 12.57
CA LEU A 244 -24.49 -18.36 12.79
C LEU A 244 -25.24 -18.55 11.48
N VAL A 245 -25.89 -19.70 11.35
CA VAL A 245 -26.85 -20.01 10.28
C VAL A 245 -28.25 -19.97 10.87
N SER A 246 -29.09 -19.02 10.43
CA SER A 246 -30.44 -18.81 10.99
C SER A 246 -30.48 -18.73 12.53
N GLY A 247 -29.45 -18.11 13.13
CA GLY A 247 -29.34 -17.93 14.58
C GLY A 247 -28.76 -19.12 15.35
N ALA A 248 -28.43 -20.23 14.68
CA ALA A 248 -27.78 -21.39 15.29
C ALA A 248 -26.30 -21.46 14.90
N THR A 249 -25.44 -21.81 15.86
CA THR A 249 -24.02 -22.05 15.60
C THR A 249 -23.84 -23.30 14.72
N GLN A 250 -23.11 -23.15 13.61
CA GLN A 250 -22.74 -24.22 12.69
C GLN A 250 -21.27 -24.10 12.30
N VAL A 251 -20.67 -25.20 11.82
CA VAL A 251 -19.43 -25.14 11.04
C VAL A 251 -19.82 -24.65 9.65
N ILE A 252 -19.33 -23.48 9.28
CA ILE A 252 -19.65 -22.83 8.00
C ILE A 252 -18.54 -23.05 6.96
N ASP A 253 -17.31 -23.22 7.42
CA ASP A 253 -16.17 -23.57 6.58
C ASP A 253 -15.39 -24.73 7.22
N GLN A 254 -14.99 -25.71 6.41
CA GLN A 254 -14.08 -26.80 6.75
C GLN A 254 -13.17 -27.07 5.53
N LEU A 255 -12.26 -26.13 5.31
CA LEU A 255 -11.44 -26.01 4.12
C LEU A 255 -10.21 -26.89 4.18
N SER A 256 -9.91 -27.56 3.06
CA SER A 256 -8.62 -28.21 2.81
C SER A 256 -7.97 -27.65 1.55
N TYR A 257 -6.69 -27.31 1.64
CA TYR A 257 -5.95 -26.58 0.60
C TYR A 257 -5.00 -27.52 -0.14
N THR A 258 -5.08 -27.51 -1.47
CA THR A 258 -4.17 -28.25 -2.34
C THR A 258 -3.39 -27.27 -3.21
N TYR A 259 -2.08 -27.45 -3.32
CA TYR A 259 -1.18 -26.58 -4.08
C TYR A 259 -0.67 -27.25 -5.35
N LYS A 260 -0.41 -26.45 -6.39
CA LYS A 260 0.23 -26.95 -7.61
C LYS A 260 1.66 -27.41 -7.28
N SER A 261 2.06 -28.55 -7.84
CA SER A 261 3.34 -29.20 -7.54
C SER A 261 4.54 -28.24 -7.64
N GLY A 262 5.39 -28.23 -6.60
CA GLY A 262 6.59 -27.39 -6.55
C GLY A 262 6.33 -25.88 -6.48
N SER A 263 5.16 -25.45 -6.02
CA SER A 263 4.79 -24.02 -5.98
C SER A 263 3.96 -23.66 -4.74
N ASN A 264 3.81 -22.36 -4.48
CA ASN A 264 2.88 -21.80 -3.50
C ASN A 264 1.54 -21.37 -4.14
N LYS A 265 1.31 -21.73 -5.41
CA LYS A 265 0.08 -21.42 -6.15
C LYS A 265 -0.99 -22.44 -5.76
N LEU A 266 -2.17 -21.96 -5.40
CA LEU A 266 -3.28 -22.82 -5.02
C LEU A 266 -3.74 -23.60 -6.26
N ALA A 267 -4.00 -24.89 -6.12
CA ALA A 267 -4.64 -25.69 -7.16
C ALA A 267 -6.15 -25.74 -6.90
N LYS A 268 -6.51 -26.00 -5.64
CA LYS A 268 -7.89 -26.24 -5.20
C LYS A 268 -8.06 -25.96 -3.71
N VAL A 269 -9.27 -25.54 -3.33
CA VAL A 269 -9.76 -25.56 -1.94
C VAL A 269 -11.04 -26.37 -1.92
N SER A 270 -11.09 -27.43 -1.12
CA SER A 270 -12.29 -28.24 -0.95
C SER A 270 -13.01 -27.89 0.34
N GLU A 271 -14.35 -27.88 0.29
CA GLU A 271 -15.23 -27.63 1.43
C GLU A 271 -15.91 -28.93 1.90
N ALA A 272 -15.90 -29.18 3.21
CA ALA A 272 -16.56 -30.34 3.84
C ALA A 272 -17.69 -29.95 4.82
N ALA A 273 -17.85 -28.66 5.12
CA ALA A 273 -18.92 -28.09 5.91
C ALA A 273 -20.26 -28.11 5.17
N MET A 274 -21.31 -27.66 5.85
CA MET A 274 -22.62 -27.54 5.24
C MET A 274 -22.61 -26.46 4.14
N ASN A 275 -23.38 -26.65 3.08
CA ASN A 275 -23.56 -25.60 2.08
C ASN A 275 -24.38 -24.45 2.67
N THR A 276 -23.76 -23.28 2.74
CA THR A 276 -24.31 -22.06 3.33
C THR A 276 -24.62 -20.98 2.29
N ALA A 277 -24.45 -21.24 0.98
CA ALA A 277 -24.59 -20.26 -0.09
C ALA A 277 -25.93 -19.49 -0.04
N ALA A 278 -27.02 -20.16 0.33
CA ALA A 278 -28.35 -19.56 0.45
C ALA A 278 -28.47 -18.51 1.57
N TYR A 279 -27.59 -18.57 2.58
CA TYR A 279 -27.59 -17.69 3.75
C TYR A 279 -26.72 -16.44 3.56
N GLN A 280 -25.94 -16.36 2.48
CA GLN A 280 -25.14 -15.19 2.11
C GLN A 280 -24.22 -14.71 3.25
N LEU A 281 -23.56 -15.65 3.94
CA LEU A 281 -22.68 -15.34 5.06
C LEU A 281 -21.33 -14.76 4.61
N GLY A 282 -21.00 -14.93 3.32
CA GLY A 282 -19.74 -14.49 2.72
C GLY A 282 -18.60 -15.47 2.92
N ASP A 283 -18.87 -16.63 3.52
CA ASP A 283 -18.02 -17.80 3.68
C ASP A 283 -17.73 -18.51 2.36
N PHE A 284 -16.72 -19.37 2.36
CA PHE A 284 -16.31 -20.10 1.16
C PHE A 284 -17.41 -21.09 0.76
N ASN A 285 -17.63 -21.21 -0.54
CA ASN A 285 -18.59 -22.18 -1.09
C ASN A 285 -17.90 -22.88 -2.26
N ASP A 286 -17.68 -24.19 -2.12
CA ASP A 286 -17.12 -25.02 -3.19
C ASP A 286 -18.19 -25.21 -4.29
N GLY A 287 -17.85 -24.79 -5.52
CA GLY A 287 -18.74 -24.84 -6.68
C GLY A 287 -18.98 -26.24 -7.26
N ALA A 288 -18.39 -27.29 -6.66
CA ALA A 288 -18.38 -28.68 -7.11
C ALA A 288 -17.64 -28.90 -8.44
N ASN A 289 -16.30 -28.82 -8.40
CA ASN A 289 -15.43 -29.08 -9.56
C ASN A 289 -14.43 -30.21 -9.25
N THR A 290 -14.20 -31.12 -10.20
CA THR A 290 -13.29 -32.27 -10.01
C THR A 290 -11.84 -31.98 -10.41
N ASP A 291 -11.59 -30.83 -11.04
CA ASP A 291 -10.27 -30.36 -11.51
C ASP A 291 -9.71 -29.20 -10.65
N ASP A 292 -8.56 -28.63 -11.05
CA ASP A 292 -7.98 -27.42 -10.46
C ASP A 292 -8.93 -26.21 -10.59
N ASP A 293 -9.40 -25.68 -9.45
CA ASP A 293 -10.26 -24.49 -9.40
C ASP A 293 -9.51 -23.21 -9.77
N TYR A 294 -8.21 -23.16 -9.47
CA TYR A 294 -7.37 -21.97 -9.58
C TYR A 294 -6.32 -22.10 -10.69
N ASP A 295 -6.22 -21.08 -11.53
CA ASP A 295 -5.15 -20.94 -12.52
C ASP A 295 -4.45 -19.60 -12.42
N TYR A 296 -3.24 -19.51 -12.96
CA TYR A 296 -2.37 -18.35 -12.85
C TYR A 296 -1.67 -18.04 -14.16
N ASP A 297 -1.32 -16.78 -14.35
CA ASP A 297 -0.42 -16.37 -15.42
C ASP A 297 1.05 -16.74 -15.11
N ALA A 298 1.94 -16.40 -16.04
CA ALA A 298 3.37 -16.63 -15.93
C ALA A 298 4.03 -15.79 -14.80
N ASN A 299 3.45 -14.64 -14.46
CA ASN A 299 3.91 -13.78 -13.36
C ASN A 299 3.41 -14.28 -12.00
N GLY A 300 2.46 -15.22 -11.97
CA GLY A 300 1.88 -15.75 -10.74
C GLY A 300 0.67 -14.99 -10.24
N ASN A 301 0.00 -14.20 -11.08
CA ASN A 301 -1.27 -13.60 -10.75
C ASN A 301 -2.42 -14.57 -11.05
N LEU A 302 -3.46 -14.58 -10.22
CA LEU A 302 -4.61 -15.45 -10.39
C LEU A 302 -5.41 -15.10 -11.65
N THR A 303 -5.63 -16.05 -12.55
CA THR A 303 -6.40 -15.83 -13.79
C THR A 303 -7.78 -16.47 -13.78
N ARG A 304 -8.03 -17.45 -12.91
CA ARG A 304 -9.31 -18.15 -12.79
C ARG A 304 -9.55 -18.56 -11.34
N ASP A 305 -10.80 -18.46 -10.90
CA ASP A 305 -11.29 -19.02 -9.64
C ASP A 305 -12.69 -19.58 -9.89
N GLN A 306 -12.79 -20.90 -10.03
CA GLN A 306 -14.06 -21.55 -10.32
C GLN A 306 -15.06 -21.48 -9.15
N ASN A 307 -14.59 -21.36 -7.90
CA ASN A 307 -15.45 -21.26 -6.72
C ASN A 307 -16.26 -19.95 -6.73
N LYS A 308 -15.71 -18.90 -7.34
CA LYS A 308 -16.40 -17.61 -7.55
C LYS A 308 -16.99 -17.44 -8.95
N ASN A 309 -16.94 -18.49 -9.79
CA ASN A 309 -17.27 -18.43 -11.21
C ASN A 309 -16.44 -17.41 -12.00
N ILE A 310 -15.24 -17.07 -11.53
CA ILE A 310 -14.33 -16.18 -12.24
C ILE A 310 -13.65 -16.98 -13.34
N THR A 311 -13.96 -16.68 -14.59
CA THR A 311 -13.43 -17.41 -15.76
C THR A 311 -12.15 -16.80 -16.32
N SER A 312 -11.95 -15.50 -16.12
CA SER A 312 -10.74 -14.82 -16.56
C SER A 312 -10.48 -13.55 -15.73
N ILE A 313 -9.20 -13.33 -15.41
CA ILE A 313 -8.67 -12.05 -14.94
C ILE A 313 -7.53 -11.66 -15.86
N SER A 314 -7.54 -10.41 -16.32
CA SER A 314 -6.42 -9.81 -17.03
C SER A 314 -5.77 -8.72 -16.18
N TYR A 315 -4.47 -8.57 -16.36
CA TYR A 315 -3.62 -7.71 -15.54
C TYR A 315 -2.91 -6.68 -16.41
N ASN A 316 -2.71 -5.49 -15.84
CA ASN A 316 -1.93 -4.44 -16.49
C ASN A 316 -0.41 -4.66 -16.27
N VAL A 317 0.41 -3.75 -16.80
CA VAL A 317 1.88 -3.81 -16.69
C VAL A 317 2.42 -3.69 -15.25
N LEU A 318 1.58 -3.30 -14.28
CA LEU A 318 1.90 -3.22 -12.85
C LEU A 318 1.49 -4.50 -12.09
N ASN A 319 1.00 -5.54 -12.79
CA ASN A 319 0.37 -6.72 -12.21
C ASN A 319 -0.87 -6.42 -11.36
N LEU A 320 -1.61 -5.34 -11.67
CA LEU A 320 -2.90 -5.04 -11.04
C LEU A 320 -4.05 -5.52 -11.93
N PRO A 321 -5.15 -6.10 -11.37
CA PRO A 321 -6.28 -6.56 -12.15
C PRO A 321 -6.93 -5.41 -12.93
N GLU A 322 -7.07 -5.57 -14.25
CA GLU A 322 -7.68 -4.58 -15.16
C GLU A 322 -9.09 -5.00 -15.61
N TYR A 323 -9.32 -6.29 -15.83
CA TYR A 323 -10.62 -6.81 -16.26
C TYR A 323 -10.88 -8.21 -15.69
N ILE A 324 -12.02 -8.39 -15.04
CA ILE A 324 -12.47 -9.64 -14.40
C ILE A 324 -13.81 -10.05 -15.01
N VAL A 325 -13.94 -11.31 -15.41
CA VAL A 325 -15.19 -11.89 -15.91
C VAL A 325 -15.71 -12.92 -14.92
N VAL A 326 -16.96 -12.73 -14.48
CA VAL A 326 -17.68 -13.63 -13.58
C VAL A 326 -18.84 -14.27 -14.35
N ALA A 327 -18.69 -15.55 -14.70
CA ALA A 327 -19.68 -16.28 -15.48
C ALA A 327 -21.05 -16.26 -14.81
N GLY A 328 -22.10 -16.06 -15.61
CA GLY A 328 -23.48 -15.96 -15.13
C GLY A 328 -23.85 -14.64 -14.44
N LYS A 329 -22.89 -13.73 -14.19
CA LYS A 329 -23.15 -12.43 -13.55
C LYS A 329 -22.75 -11.25 -14.44
N GLY A 330 -21.49 -11.17 -14.86
CA GLY A 330 -21.01 -10.03 -15.64
C GLY A 330 -19.51 -9.81 -15.58
N ALA A 331 -19.07 -8.56 -15.62
CA ALA A 331 -17.66 -8.19 -15.62
C ALA A 331 -17.36 -6.95 -14.78
N ILE A 332 -16.12 -6.85 -14.28
CA ILE A 332 -15.58 -5.70 -13.57
C ILE A 332 -14.35 -5.22 -14.33
N SER A 333 -14.26 -3.92 -14.62
CA SER A 333 -13.06 -3.30 -15.17
C SER A 333 -12.52 -2.23 -14.23
N TYR A 334 -11.21 -2.16 -14.08
CA TYR A 334 -10.52 -1.16 -13.29
C TYR A 334 -9.57 -0.34 -14.16
N GLN A 335 -9.38 0.93 -13.83
CA GLN A 335 -8.35 1.77 -14.42
C GLN A 335 -7.49 2.37 -13.32
N TYR A 336 -6.18 2.43 -13.57
CA TYR A 336 -5.19 2.93 -12.65
C TYR A 336 -4.32 3.99 -13.31
N ASP A 337 -3.72 4.86 -12.50
CA ASP A 337 -2.61 5.68 -12.95
C ASP A 337 -1.30 4.86 -12.99
N ALA A 338 -0.23 5.49 -13.47
CA ALA A 338 1.09 4.86 -13.57
C ALA A 338 1.73 4.54 -12.20
N ALA A 339 1.21 5.08 -11.10
CA ALA A 339 1.66 4.80 -9.73
C ALA A 339 0.83 3.68 -9.05
N GLY A 340 -0.13 3.10 -9.76
CA GLY A 340 -1.01 2.04 -9.28
C GLY A 340 -2.22 2.55 -8.50
N ASN A 341 -2.47 3.86 -8.45
CA ASN A 341 -3.67 4.38 -7.80
C ASN A 341 -4.88 4.12 -8.70
N LYS A 342 -5.95 3.59 -8.13
CA LYS A 342 -7.20 3.38 -8.85
C LYS A 342 -7.87 4.70 -9.17
N LEU A 343 -8.26 4.89 -10.42
CA LEU A 343 -8.95 6.07 -10.93
C LEU A 343 -10.42 5.79 -11.21
N ASN A 344 -10.73 4.59 -11.67
CA ASN A 344 -12.07 4.19 -12.09
C ASN A 344 -12.31 2.69 -11.84
N LYS A 345 -13.55 2.36 -11.52
CA LYS A 345 -14.10 1.02 -11.55
C LYS A 345 -15.41 1.05 -12.33
N LYS A 346 -15.64 0.05 -13.18
CA LYS A 346 -16.92 -0.16 -13.84
C LYS A 346 -17.36 -1.60 -13.65
N VAL A 347 -18.59 -1.79 -13.19
CA VAL A 347 -19.24 -3.09 -13.03
C VAL A 347 -20.36 -3.17 -14.05
N THR A 348 -20.37 -4.22 -14.86
CA THR A 348 -21.45 -4.53 -15.77
C THR A 348 -22.09 -5.84 -15.33
N GLU A 349 -23.38 -5.81 -14.98
CA GLU A 349 -24.17 -6.96 -14.57
C GLU A 349 -25.36 -7.09 -15.52
N GLY A 350 -25.34 -8.10 -16.39
CA GLY A 350 -26.24 -8.16 -17.54
C GLY A 350 -26.16 -6.90 -18.41
N SER A 351 -27.25 -6.14 -18.53
CA SER A 351 -27.30 -4.85 -19.24
C SER A 351 -27.06 -3.64 -18.34
N ALA A 352 -27.07 -3.81 -17.01
CA ALA A 352 -26.85 -2.73 -16.06
C ALA A 352 -25.36 -2.40 -15.95
N THR A 353 -25.04 -1.12 -15.75
CA THR A 353 -23.66 -0.66 -15.55
C THR A 353 -23.61 0.31 -14.38
N LYS A 354 -22.66 0.10 -13.47
CA LYS A 354 -22.31 1.00 -12.38
C LYS A 354 -20.88 1.44 -12.56
N GLN A 355 -20.63 2.75 -12.53
CA GLN A 355 -19.28 3.33 -12.59
C GLN A 355 -18.96 4.01 -11.27
N THR A 356 -17.79 3.73 -10.71
CA THR A 356 -17.25 4.38 -9.52
C THR A 356 -15.96 5.12 -9.89
N ASP A 357 -15.94 6.43 -9.72
CA ASP A 357 -14.77 7.27 -9.97
C ASP A 357 -14.09 7.65 -8.64
N TYR A 358 -12.77 7.48 -8.60
CA TYR A 358 -11.91 7.78 -7.46
C TYR A 358 -11.10 9.03 -7.79
N LEU A 359 -11.50 10.19 -7.26
CA LEU A 359 -10.77 11.44 -7.47
C LEU A 359 -10.19 11.86 -6.13
N GLY A 360 -8.91 11.56 -5.91
CA GLY A 360 -8.26 11.82 -4.62
C GLY A 360 -9.04 11.20 -3.46
N GLY A 361 -9.48 12.03 -2.51
CA GLY A 361 -10.33 11.58 -1.39
C GLY A 361 -11.83 11.43 -1.70
N SER A 362 -12.30 11.85 -2.87
CA SER A 362 -13.73 11.85 -3.23
C SER A 362 -14.12 10.62 -4.03
N ILE A 363 -15.25 10.01 -3.68
CA ILE A 363 -15.83 8.87 -4.37
C ILE A 363 -17.13 9.30 -5.05
N PHE A 364 -17.24 8.99 -6.35
CA PHE A 364 -18.45 9.23 -7.13
C PHE A 364 -18.99 7.91 -7.65
N GLU A 365 -20.30 7.72 -7.61
CA GLU A 365 -20.97 6.61 -8.29
C GLU A 365 -21.93 7.17 -9.33
N ASN A 366 -21.81 6.72 -10.58
CA ASN A 366 -22.57 7.21 -11.73
C ASN A 366 -22.60 8.74 -11.80
N ASN A 367 -21.45 9.38 -11.59
CA ASN A 367 -21.24 10.84 -11.54
C ASN A 367 -21.88 11.57 -10.34
N VAL A 368 -22.42 10.86 -9.34
CA VAL A 368 -22.98 11.44 -8.11
C VAL A 368 -22.00 11.27 -6.95
N LEU A 369 -21.69 12.37 -6.24
CA LEU A 369 -20.78 12.34 -5.09
C LEU A 369 -21.37 11.48 -3.97
N GLN A 370 -20.66 10.42 -3.59
CA GLN A 370 -21.04 9.57 -2.47
C GLN A 370 -20.47 10.11 -1.17
N HIS A 371 -19.16 10.38 -1.12
CA HIS A 371 -18.51 10.96 0.04
C HIS A 371 -17.11 11.51 -0.29
N VAL A 372 -16.57 12.29 0.64
CA VAL A 372 -15.20 12.81 0.64
C VAL A 372 -14.46 12.28 1.86
N ALA A 373 -13.22 11.82 1.69
CA ALA A 373 -12.40 11.29 2.77
C ALA A 373 -12.09 12.36 3.84
N MET A 374 -12.03 11.90 5.08
CA MET A 374 -11.68 12.67 6.26
C MET A 374 -10.68 11.86 7.12
N GLU A 375 -9.90 12.52 7.95
CA GLU A 375 -8.80 11.92 8.72
C GLU A 375 -9.28 10.74 9.58
N GLU A 376 -10.44 10.90 10.21
CA GLU A 376 -11.06 9.88 11.08
C GLU A 376 -12.34 9.30 10.48
N GLY A 377 -12.50 9.31 9.14
CA GLY A 377 -13.66 8.72 8.47
C GLY A 377 -14.02 9.35 7.13
N ARG A 378 -15.27 9.78 6.95
CA ARG A 378 -15.77 10.40 5.71
C ARG A 378 -16.76 11.52 5.96
N LEU A 379 -16.83 12.47 5.03
CA LEU A 379 -17.87 13.48 4.92
C LEU A 379 -18.85 13.08 3.83
N ARG A 380 -20.12 12.94 4.18
CA ARG A 380 -21.16 12.44 3.27
C ARG A 380 -22.24 13.51 3.03
N PRO A 381 -22.73 13.69 1.79
CA PRO A 381 -23.85 14.59 1.54
C PRO A 381 -25.10 14.19 2.33
N SER A 382 -25.79 15.18 2.89
CA SER A 382 -27.09 15.05 3.56
C SER A 382 -27.94 16.29 3.27
N GLY A 383 -28.89 16.13 2.34
CA GLY A 383 -29.63 17.27 1.79
C GLY A 383 -28.68 18.29 1.15
N SER A 384 -28.78 19.55 1.58
CA SER A 384 -27.91 20.65 1.14
C SER A 384 -26.66 20.86 2.03
N SER A 385 -26.25 19.83 2.79
CA SER A 385 -25.17 19.91 3.78
C SER A 385 -24.28 18.66 3.75
N PHE A 386 -23.25 18.64 4.61
CA PHE A 386 -22.39 17.48 4.84
C PHE A 386 -22.43 17.04 6.30
N VAL A 387 -22.55 15.74 6.51
CA VAL A 387 -22.43 15.09 7.82
C VAL A 387 -21.11 14.30 7.89
N ALA A 388 -20.47 14.29 9.05
CA ALA A 388 -19.29 13.46 9.29
C ALA A 388 -19.69 12.09 9.81
N ASP A 389 -19.14 11.03 9.19
CA ASP A 389 -19.20 9.66 9.67
C ASP A 389 -17.80 9.26 10.17
N TYR A 390 -17.67 8.92 11.45
CA TYR A 390 -16.42 8.58 12.13
C TYR A 390 -16.19 7.08 12.18
N MET A 391 -14.97 6.64 11.83
CA MET A 391 -14.57 5.23 11.85
C MET A 391 -13.82 4.90 13.14
N LEU A 392 -14.40 4.05 13.98
CA LEU A 392 -13.76 3.51 15.17
C LEU A 392 -13.03 2.21 14.79
N LYS A 393 -11.76 2.13 15.16
CA LYS A 393 -10.87 1.04 14.73
C LYS A 393 -10.33 0.24 15.91
N ASP A 394 -9.99 -1.02 15.67
CA ASP A 394 -9.18 -1.81 16.62
C ASP A 394 -7.67 -1.59 16.41
N HIS A 395 -6.84 -2.37 17.11
CA HIS A 395 -5.38 -2.22 17.08
C HIS A 395 -4.75 -2.51 15.71
N LEU A 396 -5.44 -3.25 14.84
CA LEU A 396 -4.99 -3.54 13.48
C LEU A 396 -5.48 -2.50 12.47
N GLY A 397 -6.34 -1.58 12.89
CA GLY A 397 -6.97 -0.62 11.99
C GLY A 397 -8.24 -1.15 11.31
N ASN A 398 -8.78 -2.30 11.72
CA ASN A 398 -10.07 -2.78 11.22
C ASN A 398 -11.15 -1.79 11.63
N VAL A 399 -12.03 -1.39 10.72
CA VAL A 399 -13.19 -0.55 11.07
C VAL A 399 -14.21 -1.41 11.79
N ARG A 400 -14.38 -1.17 13.10
CA ARG A 400 -15.27 -1.94 14.00
C ARG A 400 -16.62 -1.27 14.19
N SER A 401 -16.65 0.06 14.13
CA SER A 401 -17.91 0.81 14.11
C SER A 401 -17.80 2.05 13.24
N LEU A 402 -18.93 2.44 12.64
CA LEU A 402 -19.09 3.71 11.94
C LEU A 402 -20.18 4.51 12.67
N VAL A 403 -19.86 5.72 13.12
CA VAL A 403 -20.74 6.56 13.94
C VAL A 403 -20.89 7.93 13.30
N GLN A 404 -22.11 8.38 13.03
CA GLN A 404 -22.37 9.72 12.51
C GLN A 404 -22.12 10.79 13.58
N GLU A 405 -21.86 12.03 13.18
CA GLU A 405 -21.54 13.15 14.07
C GLU A 405 -22.58 13.44 15.18
N ASP A 406 -23.84 13.07 14.97
CA ASP A 406 -24.91 13.17 15.97
C ASP A 406 -24.91 12.00 17.00
N GLY A 407 -23.99 11.04 16.86
CA GLY A 407 -23.87 9.85 17.69
C GLY A 407 -24.63 8.63 17.17
N THR A 408 -25.33 8.73 16.04
CA THR A 408 -26.04 7.62 15.42
C THR A 408 -25.07 6.53 14.94
N LEU A 409 -25.27 5.30 15.39
CA LEU A 409 -24.50 4.14 14.91
C LEU A 409 -24.98 3.76 13.51
N LEU A 410 -24.07 3.81 12.54
CA LEU A 410 -24.33 3.45 11.14
C LEU A 410 -23.95 1.98 10.87
N GLU A 411 -22.81 1.53 11.39
CA GLU A 411 -22.33 0.16 11.18
C GLU A 411 -21.58 -0.36 12.41
N GLU A 412 -21.66 -1.66 12.64
CA GLU A 412 -20.80 -2.42 13.56
C GLU A 412 -20.32 -3.69 12.84
N THR A 413 -19.01 -3.92 12.76
CA THR A 413 -18.45 -5.06 12.02
C THR A 413 -17.48 -5.84 12.91
N SER A 414 -17.68 -7.15 12.97
CA SER A 414 -16.78 -8.09 13.63
C SER A 414 -16.11 -8.99 12.58
N TYR A 415 -14.85 -9.34 12.80
CA TYR A 415 -14.01 -10.02 11.81
C TYR A 415 -13.40 -11.30 12.37
N TYR A 416 -13.40 -12.37 11.58
CA TYR A 416 -12.48 -13.49 11.77
C TYR A 416 -11.03 -13.02 11.59
N PRO A 417 -10.02 -13.80 12.04
CA PRO A 417 -8.61 -13.37 11.99
C PRO A 417 -8.15 -12.85 10.62
N PHE A 418 -8.51 -13.53 9.53
CA PHE A 418 -8.11 -13.15 8.17
C PHE A 418 -9.04 -12.14 7.48
N GLY A 419 -9.97 -11.52 8.21
CA GLY A 419 -10.78 -10.40 7.73
C GLY A 419 -12.16 -10.73 7.17
N LEU A 420 -12.56 -12.01 7.19
CA LEU A 420 -13.93 -12.39 6.85
C LEU A 420 -14.90 -11.77 7.87
N THR A 421 -16.03 -11.25 7.40
CA THR A 421 -17.02 -10.60 8.29
C THR A 421 -17.87 -11.65 9.01
N MET A 422 -18.03 -11.51 10.32
CA MET A 422 -18.98 -12.30 11.11
C MET A 422 -20.39 -11.75 10.92
N LYS A 423 -21.07 -12.18 9.84
CA LYS A 423 -22.36 -11.62 9.42
C LYS A 423 -23.42 -11.64 10.52
N GLY A 424 -23.52 -12.75 11.27
CA GLY A 424 -24.56 -12.95 12.29
C GLY A 424 -24.51 -12.03 13.50
N ILE A 425 -23.39 -11.32 13.72
CA ILE A 425 -23.24 -10.34 14.82
C ILE A 425 -22.80 -8.96 14.33
N SER A 426 -22.74 -8.75 13.01
CA SER A 426 -22.46 -7.46 12.41
C SER A 426 -23.76 -6.75 12.06
N TYR A 427 -23.74 -5.42 12.04
CA TYR A 427 -24.89 -4.57 11.80
C TYR A 427 -24.56 -3.53 10.74
N GLN A 428 -25.51 -3.27 9.85
CA GLN A 428 -25.47 -2.16 8.91
C GLN A 428 -26.84 -1.47 8.91
N ASN A 429 -26.85 -0.15 9.08
CA ASN A 429 -28.01 0.66 8.82
C ASN A 429 -28.21 0.79 7.31
N THR A 430 -29.24 0.12 6.78
CA THR A 430 -29.53 0.06 5.34
C THR A 430 -30.05 1.38 4.76
N ALA A 431 -30.38 2.38 5.59
CA ALA A 431 -30.72 3.73 5.12
C ALA A 431 -29.50 4.52 4.62
N VAL A 432 -28.28 4.05 4.91
CA VAL A 432 -27.02 4.66 4.46
C VAL A 432 -26.23 3.64 3.66
N ALA A 433 -25.57 4.11 2.60
CA ALA A 433 -24.69 3.28 1.79
C ALA A 433 -23.57 2.67 2.65
N GLU A 434 -23.35 1.38 2.46
CA GLU A 434 -22.36 0.61 3.20
C GLU A 434 -20.96 1.23 3.07
N ASN A 435 -20.24 1.28 4.17
CA ASN A 435 -18.83 1.60 4.19
C ASN A 435 -18.01 0.41 3.68
N LYS A 436 -17.32 0.65 2.57
CA LYS A 436 -16.46 -0.33 1.94
C LYS A 436 -15.05 -0.37 2.53
N LYS A 437 -14.63 0.60 3.35
CA LYS A 437 -13.35 0.52 4.08
C LYS A 437 -13.52 -0.29 5.36
N LYS A 438 -13.07 -1.54 5.37
CA LYS A 438 -13.37 -2.50 6.46
C LYS A 438 -12.10 -3.05 7.12
N PHE A 439 -11.69 -4.26 6.75
CA PHE A 439 -10.52 -4.94 7.31
C PHE A 439 -9.23 -4.17 7.02
N VAL A 440 -8.45 -3.90 8.07
CA VAL A 440 -7.22 -3.08 8.09
C VAL A 440 -7.32 -1.77 7.27
N GLY A 441 -8.53 -1.21 7.21
CA GLY A 441 -8.83 0.03 6.47
C GLY A 441 -8.89 -0.11 4.95
N GLN A 442 -8.78 -1.32 4.40
CA GLN A 442 -8.77 -1.59 2.96
C GLN A 442 -10.18 -1.62 2.38
N LEU A 443 -10.25 -1.37 1.08
CA LEU A 443 -11.51 -1.34 0.35
C LEU A 443 -11.97 -2.76 0.02
N LEU A 444 -13.14 -3.16 0.54
CA LEU A 444 -13.83 -4.38 0.14
C LEU A 444 -14.49 -4.19 -1.23
N ASP A 445 -14.23 -5.14 -2.12
CA ASP A 445 -14.91 -5.31 -3.39
C ASP A 445 -15.79 -6.56 -3.35
N ASP A 446 -17.08 -6.37 -3.10
CA ASP A 446 -18.09 -7.43 -3.05
C ASP A 446 -18.94 -7.49 -4.33
N ASP A 447 -18.64 -6.64 -5.32
CA ASP A 447 -19.38 -6.62 -6.59
C ASP A 447 -19.22 -7.97 -7.32
N LEU A 448 -20.33 -8.47 -7.87
CA LEU A 448 -20.44 -9.80 -8.49
C LEU A 448 -20.01 -10.97 -7.58
N GLY A 449 -19.90 -10.77 -6.27
CA GLY A 449 -19.44 -11.77 -5.31
C GLY A 449 -17.93 -11.98 -5.27
N LEU A 450 -17.14 -10.99 -5.70
CA LEU A 450 -15.68 -11.04 -5.68
C LEU A 450 -15.14 -11.19 -4.25
N ASN A 451 -15.67 -10.41 -3.30
CA ASN A 451 -15.34 -10.40 -1.88
C ASN A 451 -13.84 -10.23 -1.57
N TRP A 452 -13.14 -9.37 -2.31
CA TRP A 452 -11.71 -9.14 -2.12
C TRP A 452 -11.43 -7.83 -1.39
N TYR A 453 -10.47 -7.86 -0.48
CA TYR A 453 -9.86 -6.64 0.04
C TYR A 453 -8.76 -6.18 -0.91
N GLN A 454 -8.89 -4.95 -1.37
CA GLN A 454 -7.99 -4.38 -2.37
C GLN A 454 -6.88 -3.61 -1.67
N PHE A 455 -5.69 -4.21 -1.67
CA PHE A 455 -4.47 -3.52 -1.28
C PHE A 455 -3.85 -2.87 -2.52
N ARG A 456 -2.83 -2.04 -2.30
CA ARG A 456 -2.21 -1.27 -3.38
C ARG A 456 -1.56 -2.17 -4.44
N TYR A 457 -0.90 -3.25 -4.00
CA TYR A 457 -0.11 -4.11 -4.89
C TYR A 457 -0.69 -5.52 -5.07
N ARG A 458 -1.62 -5.92 -4.19
CA ARG A 458 -2.24 -7.25 -4.17
C ARG A 458 -3.70 -7.18 -3.75
N ASN A 459 -4.45 -8.24 -3.99
CA ASN A 459 -5.80 -8.44 -3.53
C ASN A 459 -5.83 -9.62 -2.57
N HIS A 460 -6.45 -9.42 -1.41
CA HIS A 460 -6.58 -10.44 -0.38
C HIS A 460 -7.98 -11.02 -0.41
N ASP A 461 -8.05 -12.34 -0.44
CA ASP A 461 -9.30 -13.06 -0.30
C ASP A 461 -9.47 -13.53 1.16
N PRO A 462 -10.35 -12.89 1.95
CA PRO A 462 -10.56 -13.25 3.34
C PRO A 462 -11.22 -14.62 3.53
N GLN A 463 -11.88 -15.17 2.50
CA GLN A 463 -12.54 -16.49 2.58
C GLN A 463 -11.52 -17.62 2.65
N ILE A 464 -10.34 -17.44 2.02
CA ILE A 464 -9.25 -18.41 2.01
C ILE A 464 -7.98 -17.92 2.74
N GLY A 465 -8.02 -16.70 3.28
CA GLY A 465 -6.94 -16.11 4.09
C GLY A 465 -5.64 -15.84 3.33
N ARG A 466 -5.69 -15.59 2.01
CA ARG A 466 -4.50 -15.49 1.15
C ARG A 466 -4.61 -14.37 0.12
N PHE A 467 -3.46 -13.88 -0.35
CA PHE A 467 -3.38 -13.02 -1.52
C PHE A 467 -3.58 -13.80 -2.83
N THR A 468 -4.14 -13.15 -3.84
CA THR A 468 -4.38 -13.73 -5.17
C THR A 468 -3.22 -13.49 -6.14
N GLU A 469 -2.40 -12.46 -5.89
CA GLU A 469 -1.15 -12.19 -6.61
C GLU A 469 0.10 -12.53 -5.78
N ILE A 470 1.19 -12.80 -6.50
CA ILE A 470 2.49 -13.04 -5.87
C ILE A 470 3.00 -11.76 -5.19
N ASP A 471 3.64 -11.92 -4.03
CA ASP A 471 4.34 -10.82 -3.36
C ASP A 471 5.43 -10.22 -4.28
N PRO A 472 5.37 -8.92 -4.62
CA PRO A 472 6.42 -8.26 -5.40
C PRO A 472 7.81 -8.33 -4.74
N LEU A 473 7.86 -8.55 -3.42
CA LEU A 473 9.07 -8.71 -2.62
C LEU A 473 9.37 -10.17 -2.25
N ALA A 474 8.68 -11.16 -2.84
CA ALA A 474 8.88 -12.58 -2.57
C ALA A 474 10.36 -13.00 -2.53
N ALA A 475 11.18 -12.49 -3.45
CA ALA A 475 12.61 -12.81 -3.52
C ALA A 475 13.44 -12.26 -2.34
N GLN A 476 12.97 -11.21 -1.66
CA GLN A 476 13.62 -10.62 -0.48
C GLN A 476 13.22 -11.33 0.82
N TYR A 477 12.06 -11.98 0.82
CA TYR A 477 11.50 -12.71 1.96
C TYR A 477 11.45 -14.21 1.67
N ALA A 478 12.60 -14.81 1.33
CA ALA A 478 12.67 -16.23 1.00
C ALA A 478 12.20 -17.18 2.12
N HIS A 479 12.08 -16.68 3.35
CA HIS A 479 11.56 -17.41 4.51
C HIS A 479 10.03 -17.34 4.66
N ASN A 480 9.36 -16.48 3.88
CA ASN A 480 7.91 -16.30 3.90
C ASN A 480 7.27 -16.86 2.62
N GLY A 481 6.04 -17.36 2.74
CA GLY A 481 5.27 -17.82 1.60
C GLY A 481 4.84 -16.66 0.70
N THR A 482 4.88 -16.87 -0.61
CA THR A 482 4.74 -15.78 -1.60
C THR A 482 3.32 -15.25 -1.81
N TYR A 483 2.32 -15.85 -1.17
CA TYR A 483 0.89 -15.46 -1.22
C TYR A 483 0.29 -15.35 0.19
N VAL A 484 1.12 -15.42 1.23
CA VAL A 484 0.67 -15.52 2.61
C VAL A 484 0.30 -14.13 3.14
N TYR A 485 -0.91 -13.99 3.68
CA TYR A 485 -1.32 -12.76 4.34
C TYR A 485 -0.59 -12.60 5.69
N ALA A 486 0.14 -11.48 5.86
CA ALA A 486 0.81 -11.11 7.10
C ALA A 486 1.60 -12.26 7.77
N GLU A 487 2.30 -13.09 6.99
CA GLU A 487 3.05 -14.27 7.45
C GLU A 487 2.22 -15.31 8.25
N ASN A 488 0.89 -15.34 8.07
CA ASN A 488 -0.07 -16.07 8.92
C ASN A 488 -0.09 -15.61 10.38
N LYS A 489 0.25 -14.34 10.62
CA LYS A 489 0.20 -13.69 11.95
C LYS A 489 -0.84 -12.57 11.99
N PRO A 490 -2.10 -12.81 11.54
CA PRO A 490 -3.07 -11.74 11.28
C PRO A 490 -3.52 -10.97 12.53
N ILE A 491 -3.16 -11.42 13.73
CA ILE A 491 -3.49 -10.74 15.00
C ILE A 491 -2.40 -9.75 15.43
N ASN A 492 -1.13 -10.03 15.09
CA ASN A 492 0.04 -9.28 15.54
C ASN A 492 0.76 -8.59 14.37
N GLY A 493 0.41 -8.93 13.13
CA GLY A 493 0.93 -8.35 11.90
C GLY A 493 -0.19 -7.71 11.10
N ILE A 494 0.14 -6.60 10.44
CA ILE A 494 -0.68 -5.95 9.42
C ILE A 494 0.15 -6.02 8.14
N ASP A 495 -0.49 -6.26 7.01
CA ASP A 495 0.10 -5.96 5.70
C ASP A 495 -0.51 -4.64 5.24
N LEU A 496 0.23 -3.53 5.21
CA LEU A 496 -0.37 -2.22 5.00
C LEU A 496 -0.72 -1.91 3.54
N GLU A 497 0.00 -2.48 2.57
CA GLU A 497 -0.20 -2.19 1.13
C GLU A 497 -0.18 -3.44 0.24
N GLY A 498 -0.04 -4.64 0.81
CA GLY A 498 0.24 -5.87 0.06
C GLY A 498 1.69 -5.93 -0.40
N LEU A 499 2.62 -5.26 0.30
CA LEU A 499 4.02 -5.11 -0.12
C LEU A 499 5.01 -4.92 1.04
N GLU A 500 4.62 -5.02 2.31
CA GLU A 500 5.46 -4.41 3.34
C GLU A 500 6.87 -5.00 3.53
N TRP A 501 7.86 -4.20 3.12
CA TRP A 501 8.53 -3.29 4.06
C TRP A 501 8.02 -1.84 3.89
N LEU A 502 7.62 -1.18 4.99
CA LEU A 502 7.44 0.27 5.08
C LEU A 502 8.72 0.94 5.60
N PRO A 503 9.22 2.01 4.95
CA PRO A 503 10.16 2.92 5.58
C PRO A 503 9.48 3.67 6.72
N VAL A 504 10.12 3.69 7.90
CA VAL A 504 9.78 4.60 8.98
C VAL A 504 10.67 5.84 8.93
N ASN A 505 10.12 7.01 9.29
CA ASN A 505 10.93 8.21 9.50
C ASN A 505 11.71 8.12 10.82
N LYS A 506 12.53 9.14 11.10
CA LYS A 506 13.31 9.30 12.34
C LYS A 506 12.49 9.21 13.64
N ASN A 507 11.16 9.25 13.56
CA ASN A 507 10.23 9.21 14.68
C ASN A 507 9.38 7.91 14.68
N GLY A 508 9.70 6.92 13.85
CA GLY A 508 8.98 5.64 13.82
C GLY A 508 7.63 5.67 13.10
N GLN A 509 7.33 6.72 12.31
CA GLN A 509 6.09 6.82 11.54
C GLN A 509 6.32 6.37 10.10
N GLY A 510 5.39 5.62 9.51
CA GLY A 510 5.47 5.16 8.11
C GLY A 510 5.51 6.32 7.11
N ILE A 511 6.34 6.21 6.07
CA ILE A 511 6.53 7.23 5.02
C ILE A 511 5.99 6.71 3.68
N SER A 512 5.29 7.58 2.94
CA SER A 512 4.85 7.32 1.56
C SER A 512 6.03 7.14 0.59
N PRO A 513 5.95 6.24 -0.41
CA PRO A 513 6.98 6.04 -1.44
C PRO A 513 7.36 7.28 -2.26
N ASP A 514 6.53 8.33 -2.23
CA ASP A 514 6.75 9.57 -3.00
C ASP A 514 7.65 10.57 -2.28
N ASP A 515 8.02 10.32 -1.02
CA ASP A 515 8.83 11.22 -0.19
C ASP A 515 10.34 10.92 -0.33
N LYS A 516 10.85 11.16 -1.54
CA LYS A 516 12.16 10.69 -2.05
C LYS A 516 13.39 11.13 -1.27
N GLU A 517 13.27 12.07 -0.34
CA GLU A 517 14.37 12.53 0.50
C GLU A 517 14.47 11.80 1.86
N ASN A 518 13.46 11.02 2.25
CA ASN A 518 13.41 10.33 3.55
C ASN A 518 13.28 8.79 3.45
N ILE A 519 13.39 8.21 2.25
CA ILE A 519 13.25 6.76 2.04
C ILE A 519 14.50 6.02 2.52
N ASN A 520 14.32 5.12 3.48
CA ASN A 520 15.39 4.34 4.09
C ASN A 520 15.72 3.03 3.35
N GLY A 521 16.03 3.10 2.04
CA GLY A 521 16.52 1.96 1.26
C GLY A 521 18.05 1.81 1.31
N TYR A 522 18.63 1.98 2.51
CA TYR A 522 20.08 2.06 2.70
C TYR A 522 20.60 0.88 3.52
N LYS A 523 21.79 0.41 3.14
CA LYS A 523 22.67 -0.33 4.04
C LYS A 523 23.17 0.67 5.09
N TRP A 524 22.42 0.90 6.18
CA TRP A 524 22.89 1.74 7.27
C TRP A 524 23.81 0.96 8.21
N VAL A 525 24.99 1.55 8.41
CA VAL A 525 25.80 1.52 9.64
C VAL A 525 24.92 2.11 10.77
N GLY A 526 24.98 1.63 12.01
CA GLY A 526 24.23 2.29 13.09
C GLY A 526 24.79 3.71 13.35
N TYR A 527 24.02 4.64 13.92
CA TYR A 527 24.56 5.94 14.37
C TYR A 527 23.95 6.37 15.70
N ASP A 528 24.74 7.06 16.52
CA ASP A 528 24.30 7.79 17.70
C ASP A 528 24.22 9.28 17.36
N VAL A 529 23.16 9.95 17.83
CA VAL A 529 22.93 11.38 17.60
C VAL A 529 23.16 12.12 18.91
N ASN A 530 24.07 13.10 18.89
CA ASN A 530 24.23 14.01 20.00
C ASN A 530 22.98 14.89 20.11
N ALA A 531 22.28 14.79 21.24
CA ALA A 531 20.99 15.43 21.46
C ALA A 531 21.04 16.97 21.54
N GLU A 532 22.22 17.54 21.75
CA GLU A 532 22.42 18.99 21.96
C GLU A 532 22.86 19.69 20.68
N THR A 533 23.74 19.04 19.88
CA THR A 533 24.31 19.64 18.66
C THR A 533 23.64 19.13 17.38
N GLY A 534 22.96 17.99 17.44
CA GLY A 534 22.41 17.30 16.27
C GLY A 534 23.47 16.55 15.45
N GLU A 535 24.72 16.49 15.93
CA GLU A 535 25.82 15.81 15.27
C GLU A 535 25.67 14.29 15.34
N LYS A 536 25.96 13.60 14.23
CA LYS A 536 25.78 12.14 14.09
C LYS A 536 27.13 11.43 14.14
N THR A 537 27.23 10.34 14.90
CA THR A 537 28.45 9.51 15.05
C THR A 537 28.11 8.05 14.74
N ALA A 538 29.00 7.29 14.07
CA ALA A 538 28.66 5.93 13.65
C ALA A 538 28.84 4.90 14.79
N LYS A 539 27.94 3.93 14.87
CA LYS A 539 27.93 2.87 15.88
C LYS A 539 28.94 1.79 15.52
N ALA A 540 29.88 1.53 16.42
CA ALA A 540 30.96 0.56 16.21
C ALA A 540 30.44 -0.84 15.81
N GLY A 541 31.07 -1.48 14.82
CA GLY A 541 30.81 -2.87 14.43
C GLY A 541 29.79 -3.11 13.30
N THR A 542 29.39 -2.10 12.52
CA THR A 542 28.27 -2.19 11.54
C THR A 542 28.64 -2.05 10.05
N VAL A 543 29.90 -2.25 9.65
CA VAL A 543 30.53 -2.00 8.31
C VAL A 543 29.54 -1.81 7.11
N ALA A 544 29.55 -0.76 6.27
CA ALA A 544 30.68 0.12 5.88
C ALA A 544 30.34 1.52 5.27
N THR A 545 29.32 1.70 4.41
CA THR A 545 29.19 2.92 3.56
C THR A 545 27.79 3.10 2.92
N ALA A 546 27.23 4.32 2.89
CA ALA A 546 25.96 4.70 2.25
C ALA A 546 26.14 5.82 1.19
N TYR A 547 25.20 5.96 0.24
CA TYR A 547 25.31 6.90 -0.89
C TYR A 547 24.02 7.70 -1.17
N THR A 548 24.11 9.03 -1.14
CA THR A 548 23.06 9.91 -1.68
C THR A 548 23.48 10.42 -3.05
N PHE A 549 22.52 10.51 -3.97
CA PHE A 549 22.73 10.98 -5.34
C PHE A 549 21.97 12.28 -5.50
N GLY A 550 22.66 13.34 -5.91
CA GLY A 550 22.08 14.62 -6.29
C GLY A 550 22.38 14.92 -7.74
N GLU A 551 21.81 15.99 -8.27
CA GLU A 551 21.88 16.32 -9.72
C GLU A 551 23.33 16.45 -10.26
N LYS A 552 24.28 16.83 -9.41
CA LYS A 552 25.68 17.11 -9.80
C LYS A 552 26.70 16.09 -9.28
N GLY A 553 26.29 15.17 -8.42
CA GLY A 553 27.24 14.26 -7.78
C GLY A 553 26.63 13.36 -6.73
N ARG A 554 27.50 12.60 -6.09
CA ARG A 554 27.14 11.62 -5.06
C ARG A 554 27.86 11.96 -3.77
N THR A 555 27.13 11.92 -2.66
CA THR A 555 27.75 11.94 -1.33
C THR A 555 27.87 10.52 -0.81
N THR A 556 29.07 10.17 -0.36
CA THR A 556 29.37 8.94 0.35
C THR A 556 29.38 9.21 1.85
N LEU A 557 28.63 8.42 2.61
CA LEU A 557 28.55 8.46 4.06
C LEU A 557 29.23 7.20 4.62
N GLY A 558 30.11 7.34 5.61
CA GLY A 558 30.86 6.23 6.17
C GLY A 558 31.28 6.47 7.62
N ALA A 559 32.18 5.61 8.11
CA ALA A 559 32.83 5.78 9.40
C ALA A 559 34.35 5.64 9.26
N ASP A 560 35.12 6.47 9.95
CA ASP A 560 36.58 6.30 10.03
C ASP A 560 36.96 5.04 10.85
N LYS A 561 38.26 4.74 10.93
CA LYS A 561 38.76 3.57 11.70
C LYS A 561 38.45 3.63 13.20
N SER A 562 38.06 4.81 13.70
CA SER A 562 37.69 5.06 15.09
C SER A 562 36.17 5.04 15.30
N GLY A 563 35.37 4.88 14.24
CA GLY A 563 33.91 4.90 14.28
C GLY A 563 33.28 6.29 14.13
N ASN A 564 34.05 7.34 13.83
CA ASN A 564 33.47 8.67 13.62
C ASN A 564 32.82 8.76 12.25
N ALA A 565 31.65 9.40 12.16
CA ALA A 565 30.98 9.58 10.88
C ALA A 565 31.83 10.42 9.93
N THR A 566 31.87 10.02 8.66
CA THR A 566 32.57 10.74 7.60
C THR A 566 31.62 10.97 6.43
N GLU A 567 31.60 12.18 5.90
CA GLU A 567 30.90 12.54 4.68
C GLU A 567 31.89 12.93 3.59
N LYS A 568 31.69 12.42 2.37
CA LYS A 568 32.51 12.77 1.22
C LYS A 568 31.63 13.01 0.00
N TRP A 569 31.48 14.27 -0.39
CA TRP A 569 30.85 14.62 -1.66
C TRP A 569 31.83 14.48 -2.83
N GLU A 570 31.35 13.92 -3.94
CA GLU A 570 32.11 13.76 -5.18
C GLU A 570 31.22 14.09 -6.38
N SER A 571 31.72 14.90 -7.31
CA SER A 571 31.00 15.23 -8.54
C SER A 571 30.91 14.02 -9.48
N TYR A 572 29.87 13.93 -10.30
CA TYR A 572 29.75 12.84 -11.29
C TYR A 572 30.89 12.81 -12.31
N SER A 573 31.43 13.98 -12.67
CA SER A 573 32.58 14.10 -13.57
C SER A 573 33.87 13.54 -12.96
N SER A 574 33.99 13.50 -11.63
CA SER A 574 35.13 12.92 -10.91
C SER A 574 34.95 11.45 -10.53
N LEU A 575 33.74 10.92 -10.59
CA LEU A 575 33.43 9.56 -10.17
C LEU A 575 33.71 8.54 -11.27
N SER A 576 34.18 7.35 -10.89
CA SER A 576 34.24 6.20 -11.80
C SER A 576 33.05 5.27 -11.55
N THR A 577 32.49 4.67 -12.62
CA THR A 577 31.47 3.61 -12.50
C THR A 577 32.06 2.26 -12.09
N GLY A 578 33.39 2.15 -11.98
CA GLY A 578 34.12 0.89 -11.83
C GLY A 578 34.29 0.12 -13.15
N ASP A 579 33.82 0.68 -14.27
CA ASP A 579 34.01 0.15 -15.61
C ASP A 579 34.54 1.25 -16.56
N ALA A 580 35.82 1.17 -16.90
CA ALA A 580 36.48 2.15 -17.77
C ALA A 580 35.85 2.24 -19.17
N ALA A 581 35.28 1.14 -19.69
CA ALA A 581 34.61 1.16 -20.99
C ALA A 581 33.29 1.94 -20.93
N THR A 582 32.55 1.80 -19.83
CA THR A 582 31.34 2.57 -19.55
C THR A 582 31.66 4.05 -19.40
N ASP A 583 32.65 4.38 -18.57
CA ASP A 583 33.07 5.76 -18.32
C ASP A 583 33.49 6.47 -19.62
N LYS A 584 34.25 5.78 -20.49
CA LYS A 584 34.66 6.31 -21.80
C LYS A 584 33.47 6.62 -22.72
N LYS A 585 32.43 5.77 -22.73
CA LYS A 585 31.25 6.00 -23.57
C LYS A 585 30.37 7.11 -23.03
N ILE A 586 30.17 7.20 -21.71
CA ILE A 586 29.42 8.31 -21.11
C ILE A 586 30.09 9.65 -21.46
N ALA A 587 31.42 9.73 -21.45
CA ALA A 587 32.15 10.95 -21.79
C ALA A 587 31.97 11.42 -23.25
N THR A 588 31.48 10.57 -24.15
CA THR A 588 31.18 10.92 -25.55
C THR A 588 29.76 11.46 -25.75
N LEU A 589 28.90 11.38 -24.73
CA LEU A 589 27.52 11.84 -24.79
C LEU A 589 27.44 13.36 -24.72
N HIS A 590 26.28 13.92 -25.06
CA HIS A 590 26.00 15.33 -24.85
C HIS A 590 26.06 15.67 -23.34
N THR A 591 26.68 16.80 -23.00
CA THR A 591 26.98 17.18 -21.61
C THR A 591 25.74 17.26 -20.72
N SER A 592 24.58 17.60 -21.28
CA SER A 592 23.30 17.67 -20.54
C SER A 592 22.83 16.32 -19.99
N VAL A 593 23.26 15.19 -20.58
CA VAL A 593 22.82 13.85 -20.16
C VAL A 593 23.90 13.05 -19.44
N GLN A 594 25.17 13.48 -19.48
CA GLN A 594 26.29 12.72 -18.89
C GLN A 594 26.10 12.43 -17.40
N ASN A 595 25.70 13.43 -16.62
CA ASN A 595 25.48 13.28 -15.18
C ASN A 595 24.35 12.29 -14.88
N LYS A 596 23.24 12.39 -15.62
CA LYS A 596 22.08 11.51 -15.47
C LYS A 596 22.44 10.06 -15.79
N MET A 597 23.21 9.84 -16.87
CA MET A 597 23.71 8.51 -17.24
C MET A 597 24.69 7.98 -16.19
N LYS A 598 25.54 8.84 -15.63
CA LYS A 598 26.47 8.46 -14.55
C LYS A 598 25.73 8.07 -13.28
N GLU A 599 24.75 8.86 -12.88
CA GLU A 599 23.88 8.57 -11.75
C GLU A 599 23.17 7.23 -11.93
N PHE A 600 22.58 6.99 -13.10
CA PHE A 600 21.91 5.73 -13.40
C PHE A 600 22.81 4.51 -13.14
N ILE A 601 24.00 4.50 -13.72
CA ILE A 601 24.94 3.37 -13.57
C ILE A 601 25.40 3.22 -12.12
N LEU A 602 25.77 4.32 -11.46
CA LEU A 602 26.21 4.29 -10.07
C LEU A 602 25.09 3.88 -9.11
N LYS A 603 23.84 4.27 -9.38
CA LYS A 603 22.68 3.91 -8.57
C LYS A 603 22.37 2.43 -8.72
N ALA A 604 22.44 1.88 -9.93
CA ALA A 604 22.29 0.44 -10.17
C ALA A 604 23.32 -0.38 -9.39
N ASP A 605 24.58 0.03 -9.42
CA ASP A 605 25.66 -0.66 -8.70
C ASP A 605 25.60 -0.42 -7.19
N ASN A 606 25.67 0.84 -6.76
CA ASN A 606 25.87 1.20 -5.36
C ASN A 606 24.63 0.97 -4.49
N ARG A 607 23.42 0.93 -5.08
CA ARG A 607 22.18 0.65 -4.32
C ARG A 607 21.66 -0.76 -4.52
N PHE A 608 21.79 -1.32 -5.73
CA PHE A 608 21.15 -2.60 -6.08
C PHE A 608 22.16 -3.72 -6.38
N GLY A 609 23.46 -3.44 -6.34
CA GLY A 609 24.51 -4.43 -6.65
C GLY A 609 24.53 -4.87 -8.11
N ILE A 610 23.88 -4.13 -9.01
CA ILE A 610 23.79 -4.47 -10.44
C ILE A 610 24.89 -3.73 -11.17
N LYS A 611 25.94 -4.46 -11.58
CA LYS A 611 26.99 -3.92 -12.43
C LYS A 611 26.46 -3.75 -13.85
N LEU A 612 26.38 -2.53 -14.34
CA LEU A 612 25.95 -2.21 -15.70
C LEU A 612 27.15 -1.84 -16.58
N ARG A 613 27.12 -2.29 -17.84
CA ARG A 613 28.04 -1.85 -18.89
C ARG A 613 27.28 -1.09 -19.95
N VAL A 614 27.76 0.10 -20.31
CA VAL A 614 27.28 0.79 -21.52
C VAL A 614 27.91 0.10 -22.73
N THR A 615 27.09 -0.51 -23.59
CA THR A 615 27.52 -1.21 -24.82
C THR A 615 27.63 -0.24 -25.97
N ASP A 616 26.73 0.74 -26.05
CA ASP A 616 26.74 1.77 -27.08
C ASP A 616 26.34 3.12 -26.49
N GLY A 617 26.92 4.20 -27.01
CA GLY A 617 26.68 5.58 -26.60
C GLY A 617 26.52 6.47 -27.83
N PHE A 618 27.29 7.56 -27.92
CA PHE A 618 27.32 8.38 -29.13
C PHE A 618 27.87 7.60 -30.32
N ARG A 619 27.18 7.69 -31.47
CA ARG A 619 27.62 7.14 -32.76
C ARG A 619 27.51 8.21 -33.84
N SER A 620 28.57 8.50 -34.58
CA SER A 620 28.52 9.43 -35.72
C SER A 620 27.55 8.96 -36.82
N VAL A 621 27.14 9.89 -37.70
CA VAL A 621 26.26 9.60 -38.84
C VAL A 621 26.90 8.55 -39.74
N GLU A 622 28.19 8.68 -40.03
CA GLU A 622 28.96 7.77 -40.88
C GLU A 622 29.08 6.37 -40.27
N GLN A 623 29.27 6.28 -38.94
CA GLN A 623 29.27 4.99 -38.23
C GLN A 623 27.89 4.33 -38.28
N GLN A 624 26.83 5.09 -38.10
CA GLN A 624 25.47 4.59 -38.18
C GLN A 624 25.13 4.11 -39.60
N ASP A 625 25.55 4.83 -40.64
CA ASP A 625 25.37 4.41 -42.03
C ASP A 625 26.15 3.13 -42.35
N LYS A 626 27.35 2.94 -41.78
CA LYS A 626 28.07 1.66 -41.88
C LYS A 626 27.32 0.50 -41.24
N LEU A 627 26.69 0.72 -40.07
CA LEU A 627 25.84 -0.30 -39.42
C LEU A 627 24.56 -0.56 -40.21
N TYR A 628 23.97 0.48 -40.79
CA TYR A 628 22.80 0.33 -41.67
C TYR A 628 23.15 -0.46 -42.95
N ALA A 629 24.37 -0.33 -43.48
CA ALA A 629 24.82 -1.08 -44.65
C ALA A 629 24.97 -2.59 -44.41
N GLN A 630 25.21 -3.04 -43.17
CA GLN A 630 25.39 -4.47 -42.86
C GLN A 630 24.14 -5.28 -43.19
N GLY A 631 24.31 -6.40 -43.89
CA GLY A 631 23.23 -7.26 -44.36
C GLY A 631 22.34 -6.59 -45.43
N ARG A 632 22.79 -5.47 -46.01
CA ARG A 632 22.15 -4.75 -47.12
C ARG A 632 23.12 -4.56 -48.27
N THR A 633 24.17 -3.77 -48.05
CA THR A 633 25.22 -3.44 -49.04
C THR A 633 26.63 -3.77 -48.55
N ALA A 634 26.79 -4.23 -47.30
CA ALA A 634 28.02 -4.74 -46.72
C ALA A 634 27.79 -6.09 -46.01
N PRO A 635 28.79 -6.97 -45.87
CA PRO A 635 28.67 -8.25 -45.16
C PRO A 635 28.30 -8.08 -43.68
N GLY A 636 27.55 -9.03 -43.11
CA GLY A 636 27.17 -9.07 -41.69
C GLY A 636 25.65 -9.14 -41.45
N ASN A 637 25.25 -9.27 -40.19
CA ASN A 637 23.84 -9.28 -39.78
C ASN A 637 23.25 -7.86 -39.78
N ARG A 638 21.96 -7.73 -40.09
CA ARG A 638 21.24 -6.45 -39.94
C ARG A 638 21.07 -6.13 -38.46
N VAL A 639 21.79 -5.14 -37.95
CA VAL A 639 21.77 -4.73 -36.52
C VAL A 639 21.01 -3.43 -36.27
N THR A 640 20.56 -2.75 -37.33
CA THR A 640 19.76 -1.52 -37.21
C THR A 640 18.87 -1.31 -38.44
N ASN A 641 17.74 -0.63 -38.23
CA ASN A 641 16.86 -0.14 -39.29
C ASN A 641 16.99 1.38 -39.51
N ALA A 642 17.77 2.08 -38.69
CA ALA A 642 17.97 3.52 -38.78
C ALA A 642 19.21 3.87 -39.61
N ARG A 643 19.05 4.78 -40.58
CA ARG A 643 20.16 5.44 -41.30
C ARG A 643 20.84 6.48 -40.42
N GLY A 644 22.02 6.95 -40.82
CA GLY A 644 22.70 8.07 -40.19
C GLY A 644 21.80 9.31 -40.09
N GLY A 645 21.71 9.89 -38.89
CA GLY A 645 20.83 11.01 -38.57
C GLY A 645 19.41 10.61 -38.13
N TYR A 646 19.09 9.32 -38.09
CA TYR A 646 17.77 8.80 -37.70
C TYR A 646 17.83 7.88 -36.46
N SER A 647 18.98 7.81 -35.78
CA SER A 647 19.12 7.15 -34.48
C SER A 647 19.37 8.19 -33.39
N ASN A 648 18.78 8.00 -32.20
CA ASN A 648 19.03 8.88 -31.05
C ASN A 648 20.50 8.84 -30.58
N HIS A 649 21.22 7.76 -30.87
CA HIS A 649 22.67 7.66 -30.65
C HIS A 649 23.46 8.66 -31.49
N ASN A 650 22.92 9.16 -32.62
CA ASN A 650 23.58 10.17 -33.45
C ASN A 650 23.67 11.56 -32.83
N PHE A 651 22.97 11.77 -31.71
CA PHE A 651 22.92 13.05 -31.01
C PHE A 651 23.57 12.98 -29.63
N GLY A 652 24.10 11.82 -29.24
CA GLY A 652 24.74 11.63 -27.94
C GLY A 652 23.76 11.71 -26.76
N LEU A 653 22.47 11.46 -27.03
CA LEU A 653 21.36 11.56 -26.06
C LEU A 653 20.81 10.18 -25.65
N ALA A 654 21.48 9.10 -26.05
CA ALA A 654 21.06 7.74 -25.77
C ALA A 654 22.24 6.81 -25.47
N VAL A 655 21.96 5.75 -24.71
CA VAL A 655 22.89 4.66 -24.38
C VAL A 655 22.17 3.32 -24.46
N ASP A 656 22.91 2.29 -24.81
CA ASP A 656 22.49 0.91 -24.61
C ASP A 656 23.29 0.34 -23.43
N VAL A 657 22.60 -0.29 -22.47
CA VAL A 657 23.21 -0.87 -21.28
C VAL A 657 22.87 -2.34 -21.15
N VAL A 658 23.83 -3.09 -20.60
CA VAL A 658 23.69 -4.52 -20.32
C VAL A 658 24.15 -4.82 -18.90
N PRO A 659 23.44 -5.68 -18.14
CA PRO A 659 23.95 -6.17 -16.87
C PRO A 659 25.14 -7.10 -17.07
N MET A 660 26.11 -6.97 -16.19
CA MET A 660 27.33 -7.76 -16.17
C MET A 660 27.20 -8.87 -15.13
N VAL A 661 27.21 -10.13 -15.56
CA VAL A 661 27.15 -11.31 -14.69
C VAL A 661 28.46 -12.08 -14.84
N ASN A 662 29.18 -12.29 -13.74
CA ASN A 662 30.50 -12.95 -13.73
C ASN A 662 31.49 -12.35 -14.75
N GLY A 663 31.47 -11.02 -14.89
CA GLY A 663 32.35 -10.29 -15.81
C GLY A 663 31.96 -10.35 -17.29
N LYS A 664 30.85 -11.01 -17.65
CA LYS A 664 30.35 -11.09 -19.03
C LYS A 664 29.03 -10.34 -19.20
N PRO A 665 28.79 -9.70 -20.37
CA PRO A 665 27.52 -9.04 -20.65
C PRO A 665 26.41 -10.08 -20.81
N ASN A 666 25.26 -9.85 -20.15
CA ASN A 666 24.07 -10.68 -20.27
C ASN A 666 22.94 -9.93 -20.98
N PHE A 667 22.83 -10.11 -22.29
CA PHE A 667 21.83 -9.42 -23.13
C PHE A 667 20.41 -9.94 -22.96
N GLU A 668 20.21 -11.13 -22.39
CA GLU A 668 18.91 -11.79 -22.19
C GLU A 668 18.52 -11.81 -20.70
N SER A 669 18.89 -10.76 -19.97
CA SER A 669 18.71 -10.71 -18.51
C SER A 669 17.26 -10.44 -18.10
N ASN A 670 16.76 -11.22 -17.14
CA ASN A 670 15.49 -10.93 -16.48
C ASN A 670 15.54 -9.68 -15.58
N GLN A 671 16.69 -9.02 -15.43
CA GLN A 671 16.87 -7.81 -14.62
C GLN A 671 16.46 -6.52 -15.34
N TYR A 672 16.22 -6.54 -16.66
CA TYR A 672 15.90 -5.32 -17.42
C TYR A 672 14.71 -4.53 -16.89
N PRO A 673 13.60 -5.11 -16.39
CA PRO A 673 12.53 -4.33 -15.78
C PRO A 673 12.97 -3.55 -14.54
N LEU A 674 13.89 -4.08 -13.72
CA LEU A 674 14.47 -3.34 -12.59
C LEU A 674 15.43 -2.25 -13.07
N ILE A 675 16.30 -2.58 -14.03
CA ILE A 675 17.25 -1.63 -14.65
C ILE A 675 16.49 -0.46 -15.30
N GLY A 676 15.39 -0.76 -16.01
CA GLY A 676 14.45 0.19 -16.60
C GLY A 676 13.90 1.18 -15.57
N ARG A 677 13.38 0.67 -14.44
CA ARG A 677 12.87 1.49 -13.33
C ARG A 677 13.96 2.37 -12.71
N ILE A 678 15.19 1.87 -12.58
CA ILE A 678 16.31 2.67 -12.05
C ILE A 678 16.64 3.81 -13.03
N GLY A 679 16.71 3.55 -14.33
CA GLY A 679 16.93 4.57 -15.35
C GLY A 679 15.82 5.63 -15.38
N GLN A 680 14.56 5.19 -15.33
CA GLN A 680 13.41 6.09 -15.22
C GLN A 680 13.45 6.94 -13.94
N SER A 681 13.96 6.39 -12.82
CA SER A 681 14.06 7.12 -11.55
C SER A 681 15.01 8.32 -11.60
N VAL A 682 15.94 8.36 -12.57
CA VAL A 682 16.83 9.50 -12.81
C VAL A 682 16.35 10.37 -13.98
N GLY A 683 15.16 10.08 -14.52
CA GLY A 683 14.55 10.85 -15.61
C GLY A 683 15.04 10.47 -17.01
N LEU A 684 15.43 9.21 -17.23
CA LEU A 684 15.66 8.63 -18.55
C LEU A 684 14.37 7.97 -19.07
N GLU A 685 14.16 8.03 -20.38
CA GLU A 685 13.20 7.19 -21.08
C GLU A 685 13.85 5.81 -21.36
N TRP A 686 13.07 4.73 -21.22
CA TRP A 686 13.55 3.36 -21.36
C TRP A 686 12.86 2.65 -22.54
N GLY A 687 13.63 2.11 -23.48
CA GLY A 687 13.13 1.45 -24.69
C GLY A 687 12.33 0.17 -24.41
N GLY A 688 12.49 -0.45 -23.24
CA GLY A 688 11.64 -1.55 -22.79
C GLY A 688 10.19 -1.17 -22.48
N SER A 689 9.87 0.14 -22.43
CA SER A 689 8.51 0.66 -22.23
C SER A 689 7.78 1.04 -23.52
N TRP A 690 8.45 0.93 -24.68
CA TRP A 690 7.87 1.27 -25.98
C TRP A 690 6.86 0.22 -26.46
N LYS A 691 5.77 0.69 -27.08
CA LYS A 691 4.63 -0.16 -27.50
C LYS A 691 4.85 -0.90 -28.83
N THR A 692 5.76 -0.42 -29.68
CA THR A 692 5.89 -0.88 -31.07
C THR A 692 7.23 -1.56 -31.38
N ILE A 693 8.29 -1.23 -30.64
CA ILE A 693 9.61 -1.84 -30.77
C ILE A 693 10.15 -1.99 -29.36
N LEU A 694 10.16 -3.20 -28.82
CA LEU A 694 10.70 -3.47 -27.49
C LEU A 694 12.24 -3.49 -27.55
N ASP A 695 12.89 -2.51 -26.93
CA ASP A 695 14.35 -2.38 -26.91
C ASP A 695 14.85 -2.24 -25.47
N GLN A 696 14.91 -3.35 -24.74
CA GLN A 696 15.20 -3.38 -23.30
C GLN A 696 16.58 -2.83 -22.90
N PRO A 697 17.64 -2.97 -23.70
CA PRO A 697 18.93 -2.34 -23.42
C PRO A 697 18.92 -0.81 -23.53
N HIS A 698 17.95 -0.22 -24.24
CA HIS A 698 18.01 1.18 -24.67
C HIS A 698 17.51 2.19 -23.63
N PHE A 699 18.27 3.27 -23.42
CA PHE A 699 17.90 4.41 -22.57
C PHE A 699 18.23 5.73 -23.24
N GLN A 700 17.35 6.72 -23.10
CA GLN A 700 17.53 8.03 -23.72
C GLN A 700 17.01 9.19 -22.89
N ASP A 701 17.49 10.39 -23.21
CA ASP A 701 16.90 11.66 -22.77
C ASP A 701 17.03 12.68 -23.90
N LEU A 702 15.93 12.87 -24.64
CA LEU A 702 15.88 13.75 -25.81
C LEU A 702 15.69 15.22 -25.45
N GLN A 703 15.63 15.58 -24.16
CA GLN A 703 15.49 16.96 -23.69
C GLN A 703 14.25 17.68 -24.27
N GLY A 704 13.20 16.92 -24.59
CA GLY A 704 11.96 17.44 -25.19
C GLY A 704 11.99 17.65 -26.70
N PHE A 705 13.11 17.39 -27.38
CA PHE A 705 13.22 17.54 -28.84
C PHE A 705 12.80 16.28 -29.59
N SER A 706 12.18 16.46 -30.76
CA SER A 706 11.96 15.35 -31.69
C SER A 706 13.23 15.07 -32.52
N LEU A 707 13.32 13.88 -33.11
CA LEU A 707 14.38 13.55 -34.08
C LEU A 707 14.46 14.54 -35.25
N LYS A 708 13.34 15.15 -35.64
CA LYS A 708 13.32 16.19 -36.69
C LYS A 708 14.02 17.45 -36.21
N ASP A 709 13.76 17.86 -34.97
CA ASP A 709 14.35 19.05 -34.38
C ASP A 709 15.86 18.84 -34.17
N LEU A 710 16.24 17.71 -33.59
CA LEU A 710 17.65 17.36 -33.37
C LEU A 710 18.49 17.35 -34.66
N ARG A 711 17.91 16.96 -35.80
CA ARG A 711 18.58 17.04 -37.11
C ARG A 711 18.76 18.47 -37.62
N ALA A 712 17.87 19.39 -37.24
CA ALA A 712 17.90 20.78 -37.69
C ALA A 712 18.83 21.66 -36.84
N ILE A 713 19.14 21.24 -35.61
CA ILE A 713 20.01 21.97 -34.69
C ILE A 713 21.47 21.94 -35.19
N PRO A 714 22.18 23.09 -35.21
CA PRO A 714 23.62 23.13 -35.52
C PRO A 714 24.42 22.21 -34.62
N LYS A 715 25.48 21.60 -35.18
CA LYS A 715 26.35 20.68 -34.44
C LYS A 715 27.65 21.35 -34.02
N ASP A 716 28.15 20.96 -32.86
CA ASP A 716 29.49 21.36 -32.39
C ASP A 716 30.60 20.60 -33.15
N GLU A 717 31.85 20.91 -32.81
CA GLU A 717 33.05 20.26 -33.38
C GLU A 717 33.12 18.74 -33.11
N LYS A 718 32.34 18.22 -32.16
CA LYS A 718 32.22 16.79 -31.83
C LYS A 718 31.05 16.12 -32.55
N GLY A 719 30.29 16.88 -33.34
CA GLY A 719 29.12 16.39 -34.07
C GLY A 719 27.85 16.26 -33.20
N LEU A 720 27.83 16.83 -32.00
CA LEU A 720 26.70 16.84 -31.08
C LEU A 720 25.83 18.09 -31.29
N PRO A 721 24.50 18.03 -31.07
CA PRO A 721 23.63 19.19 -31.24
C PRO A 721 23.92 20.27 -30.20
N VAL A 722 23.94 21.54 -30.61
CA VAL A 722 24.05 22.69 -29.71
C VAL A 722 22.67 23.02 -29.15
N LEU A 723 22.29 22.37 -28.05
CA LEU A 723 20.97 22.55 -27.43
C LEU A 723 20.86 23.92 -26.73
N PRO A 724 19.70 24.62 -26.82
CA PRO A 724 19.45 25.84 -26.06
C PRO A 724 19.39 25.52 -24.56
N GLN A 725 20.03 26.36 -23.73
CA GLN A 725 20.09 26.22 -22.27
C GLN A 725 18.78 26.60 -21.57
#